data_AF-A0A0C7P2K3-F1
#
_entry.id   AF-A0A0C7P2K3-F1
#
_cell.length_a   1.000
_cell.length_b   1.000
_cell.length_c   1.000
_cell.angle_alpha   90.00
_cell.angle_beta   90.00
_cell.angle_gamma   90.00
#
_symmetry.space_group_name_H-M   'P 1'
#
loop_
_entity.id
_entity.type
_entity.pdbx_description
1 polymer ?
#
loop_
_entity_poly.entity_id
_entity_poly.type
_entity_poly.pdbx_seq_one_letter_code
_entity_poly.pdbx_strand_id
1 'polypeptide(L)'
;MKKFVVTFLLILLSFTVFSIEIEVVKDIYVSLIKTYEEEKGEVIEGKEFELFFNELYNLGLYRFYRTQMIGSAEYVDRPTNVQTYLSQIYTITEQNFDSIEEKLAFIGFLAYVQSDLSGDTITQETIRSLPAYFTTVQNYKKELENDALTYFGNVIIYSLGIVDESPYTDITRFESNAKIDDLSLYTFFGEPDETINKIISENKESLENGIKKLVDSNLSGRQLQIAIDNLSYNYISPLLKETEKQINQVSEIFVEFGKRKTHTEFIRFIVYGIIILFTFYFFKKYWWISVLGVYLYEFAYILIFYNPIKDVITSFAYGSFIIPFVFLFLFIMVFKSFGKKIKFVQKVCSITIFILTLLIFFTPLYYSQDLLMKENQSFHDSIFENQLLNDVAAYSHSPLYRSSEKLVSLLGSEYTKINSFYRSTFSDFLKSLVNSNILTQIQADKQNVKVQTYKEGLKINNQQNYISIPSNFAKEINNLVNFSKRQQKQINKELKHLEKTTQNIIQYSDVEFEESVKNTVTSSLSKTDLTDPLMTQISTFYDVDKVDKIKLKSTNTTFGTKIITMFFLAISMFVIFNKNIMKYISILLMYISSFISLFKPATLEVLSQSGYPNLMSQNISINYIFVFIMFAISTLMLISFLISKKRTLQSNSN
;
A
#
# COMPACT_ATOMS: atom_id res chain seq x y z
N MET A 1 9.79 46.34 32.93
CA MET A 1 10.14 44.91 32.78
C MET A 1 9.35 43.98 33.69
N LYS A 2 9.29 44.17 35.03
CA LYS A 2 8.52 43.28 35.92
C LYS A 2 7.01 43.18 35.62
N LYS A 3 6.33 44.29 35.27
CA LYS A 3 4.91 44.26 34.87
C LYS A 3 4.68 43.46 33.58
N PHE A 4 5.47 43.70 32.54
CA PHE A 4 5.39 42.96 31.27
C PHE A 4 5.63 41.44 31.42
N VAL A 5 6.57 41.05 32.28
CA VAL A 5 6.84 39.63 32.58
C VAL A 5 5.69 39.01 33.36
N VAL A 6 5.08 39.73 34.30
CA VAL A 6 3.94 39.25 35.10
C VAL A 6 2.66 39.19 34.26
N THR A 7 2.42 40.15 33.36
CA THR A 7 1.32 40.11 32.39
C THR A 7 1.52 38.96 31.40
N PHE A 8 2.75 38.72 30.92
CA PHE A 8 3.07 37.58 30.05
C PHE A 8 2.93 36.22 30.78
N LEU A 9 3.30 36.14 32.06
CA LEU A 9 3.12 34.94 32.90
C LEU A 9 1.65 34.69 33.29
N LEU A 10 0.85 35.74 33.44
CA LEU A 10 -0.58 35.65 33.72
C LEU A 10 -1.39 35.31 32.47
N ILE A 11 -1.03 35.85 31.30
CA ILE A 11 -1.55 35.46 29.99
C ILE A 11 -1.32 33.96 29.75
N LEU A 12 -0.15 33.43 30.14
CA LEU A 12 0.15 31.99 30.10
C LEU A 12 -0.75 31.13 31.02
N LEU A 13 -1.31 31.73 32.07
CA LEU A 13 -2.17 31.08 33.07
C LEU A 13 -3.67 31.22 32.74
N SER A 14 -4.07 32.09 31.80
CA SER A 14 -5.43 32.22 31.28
C SER A 14 -5.76 31.24 30.14
N PHE A 15 -4.77 30.52 29.58
CA PHE A 15 -4.94 29.64 28.42
C PHE A 15 -5.41 28.20 28.72
N THR A 16 -5.85 27.88 29.94
CA THR A 16 -6.12 26.48 30.36
C THR A 16 -7.47 25.88 29.94
N VAL A 17 -8.30 26.60 29.17
CA VAL A 17 -9.66 26.12 28.78
C VAL A 17 -9.84 26.01 27.26
N PHE A 18 -9.04 26.73 26.47
CA PHE A 18 -8.76 26.36 25.06
C PHE A 18 -7.56 25.44 24.93
N SER A 19 -6.99 25.03 26.07
CA SER A 19 -5.90 24.07 26.04
C SER A 19 -6.44 22.69 25.80
N ILE A 20 -5.91 22.02 24.78
CA ILE A 20 -6.04 20.58 24.66
C ILE A 20 -5.70 19.98 26.03
N GLU A 21 -6.59 19.20 26.63
CA GLU A 21 -6.34 18.56 27.91
C GLU A 21 -5.29 17.45 27.72
N ILE A 22 -4.02 17.83 27.80
CA ILE A 22 -2.88 16.99 27.46
C ILE A 22 -2.90 15.65 28.22
N GLU A 23 -3.34 15.67 29.48
CA GLU A 23 -3.38 14.45 30.29
C GLU A 23 -4.54 13.52 29.90
N VAL A 24 -5.67 14.07 29.46
CA VAL A 24 -6.78 13.29 28.90
C VAL A 24 -6.35 12.63 27.59
N VAL A 25 -5.70 13.39 26.69
CA VAL A 25 -5.15 12.85 25.43
C VAL A 25 -4.20 11.69 25.71
N LYS A 26 -3.29 11.87 26.68
CA LYS A 26 -2.33 10.85 27.08
C LYS A 26 -3.01 9.60 27.63
N ASP A 27 -3.98 9.76 28.53
CA ASP A 27 -4.67 8.63 29.16
C ASP A 27 -5.47 7.82 28.14
N ILE A 28 -6.18 8.50 27.22
CA ILE A 28 -6.87 7.85 26.09
C ILE A 28 -5.86 7.12 25.21
N TYR A 29 -4.79 7.80 24.76
CA TYR A 29 -3.77 7.21 23.89
C TYR A 29 -3.12 5.95 24.49
N VAL A 30 -2.73 6.01 25.76
CA VAL A 30 -2.14 4.85 26.46
C VAL A 30 -3.16 3.72 26.61
N SER A 31 -4.43 4.04 26.85
CA SER A 31 -5.50 3.05 26.89
C SER A 31 -5.65 2.35 25.53
N LEU A 32 -5.65 3.11 24.43
CA LEU A 32 -5.75 2.56 23.06
C LEU A 32 -4.59 1.61 22.74
N ILE A 33 -3.36 1.99 23.11
CA ILE A 33 -2.19 1.12 22.93
C ILE A 33 -2.35 -0.19 23.70
N LYS A 34 -2.77 -0.11 24.98
CA LYS A 34 -2.97 -1.31 25.81
C LYS A 34 -4.01 -2.24 25.20
N THR A 35 -5.17 -1.70 24.79
CA THR A 35 -6.21 -2.49 24.13
C THR A 35 -5.68 -3.17 22.87
N TYR A 36 -4.96 -2.45 22.00
CA TYR A 36 -4.36 -3.03 20.80
C TYR A 36 -3.28 -4.10 21.08
N GLU A 37 -2.50 -3.95 22.15
CA GLU A 37 -1.49 -4.93 22.55
C GLU A 37 -2.12 -6.19 23.19
N GLU A 38 -3.19 -6.02 23.98
CA GLU A 38 -3.93 -7.09 24.68
C GLU A 38 -4.87 -7.86 23.74
N GLU A 39 -5.50 -7.20 22.76
CA GLU A 39 -6.37 -7.84 21.75
C GLU A 39 -5.64 -8.76 20.77
N LYS A 40 -4.31 -8.78 20.76
CA LYS A 40 -3.54 -9.84 20.07
C LYS A 40 -3.81 -11.25 20.67
N GLY A 41 -4.63 -11.36 21.73
CA GLY A 41 -5.04 -12.60 22.39
C GLY A 41 -6.55 -12.92 22.50
N GLU A 42 -7.48 -11.96 22.46
CA GLU A 42 -8.95 -12.17 22.50
C GLU A 42 -9.64 -10.81 22.26
N VAL A 43 -10.76 -10.79 21.51
CA VAL A 43 -11.54 -9.57 21.21
C VAL A 43 -12.18 -9.04 22.49
N ILE A 44 -11.96 -7.78 22.85
CA ILE A 44 -12.60 -7.14 24.01
C ILE A 44 -13.71 -6.20 23.52
N GLU A 45 -14.86 -6.28 24.19
CA GLU A 45 -16.10 -5.56 23.87
C GLU A 45 -15.98 -4.05 24.15
N GLY A 46 -15.84 -3.26 23.07
CA GLY A 46 -16.07 -1.82 23.04
C GLY A 46 -16.60 -1.40 21.66
N LYS A 47 -17.89 -1.07 21.56
CA LYS A 47 -18.58 -0.80 20.27
C LYS A 47 -17.91 0.29 19.41
N GLU A 48 -17.24 1.25 20.04
CA GLU A 48 -16.58 2.38 19.36
C GLU A 48 -15.28 1.98 18.63
N PHE A 49 -14.62 0.91 19.08
CA PHE A 49 -13.34 0.43 18.53
C PHE A 49 -13.47 -0.82 17.66
N GLU A 50 -14.57 -1.54 17.78
CA GLU A 50 -14.87 -2.72 16.94
C GLU A 50 -14.80 -2.38 15.44
N LEU A 51 -15.32 -1.21 15.05
CA LEU A 51 -15.22 -0.72 13.67
C LEU A 51 -13.77 -0.53 13.21
N PHE A 52 -12.91 0.07 14.04
CA PHE A 52 -11.50 0.24 13.71
C PHE A 52 -10.79 -1.10 13.50
N PHE A 53 -10.98 -2.06 14.41
CA PHE A 53 -10.33 -3.36 14.33
C PHE A 53 -10.84 -4.21 13.16
N ASN A 54 -12.15 -4.17 12.90
CA ASN A 54 -12.74 -4.82 11.73
C ASN A 54 -12.15 -4.25 10.44
N GLU A 55 -12.05 -2.92 10.32
CA GLU A 55 -11.46 -2.30 9.15
C GLU A 55 -9.95 -2.51 9.05
N LEU A 56 -9.23 -2.58 10.16
CA LEU A 56 -7.81 -2.95 10.17
C LEU A 56 -7.61 -4.40 9.69
N TYR A 57 -8.50 -5.33 10.06
CA TYR A 57 -8.50 -6.68 9.52
C TYR A 57 -8.83 -6.70 8.01
N ASN A 58 -9.86 -5.95 7.60
CA ASN A 58 -10.25 -5.82 6.20
C ASN A 58 -9.14 -5.17 5.34
N LEU A 59 -8.34 -4.26 5.88
CA LEU A 59 -7.12 -3.74 5.22
C LEU A 59 -6.11 -4.86 4.94
N GLY A 60 -5.93 -5.78 5.90
CA GLY A 60 -5.14 -7.00 5.72
C GLY A 60 -5.70 -7.89 4.61
N LEU A 61 -7.02 -8.12 4.59
CA LEU A 61 -7.70 -8.92 3.57
C LEU A 61 -7.57 -8.28 2.18
N TYR A 62 -7.80 -6.98 2.06
CA TYR A 62 -7.65 -6.25 0.81
C TYR A 62 -6.24 -6.41 0.24
N ARG A 63 -5.19 -6.20 1.04
CA ARG A 63 -3.81 -6.38 0.57
C ARG A 63 -3.50 -7.81 0.20
N PHE A 64 -4.06 -8.75 0.94
CA PHE A 64 -3.93 -10.16 0.65
C PHE A 64 -4.59 -10.51 -0.70
N TYR A 65 -5.86 -10.17 -0.92
CA TYR A 65 -6.59 -10.41 -2.15
C TYR A 65 -5.96 -9.72 -3.35
N ARG A 66 -5.60 -8.44 -3.20
CA ARG A 66 -4.88 -7.69 -4.23
C ARG A 66 -3.61 -8.42 -4.66
N THR A 67 -2.82 -8.90 -3.70
CA THR A 67 -1.59 -9.63 -3.98
C THR A 67 -1.84 -10.95 -4.71
N GLN A 68 -2.93 -11.67 -4.39
CA GLN A 68 -3.31 -12.90 -5.11
C GLN A 68 -3.81 -12.61 -6.53
N MET A 69 -4.60 -11.56 -6.71
CA MET A 69 -5.29 -11.24 -7.98
C MET A 69 -4.37 -10.53 -8.98
N ILE A 70 -3.66 -9.48 -8.55
CA ILE A 70 -2.89 -8.59 -9.44
C ILE A 70 -1.43 -8.38 -9.00
N GLY A 71 -1.02 -8.97 -7.87
CA GLY A 71 0.33 -8.87 -7.32
C GLY A 71 0.51 -7.71 -6.34
N SER A 72 1.72 -7.56 -5.78
CA SER A 72 2.02 -6.57 -4.73
C SER A 72 2.45 -5.19 -5.25
N ALA A 73 2.70 -5.06 -6.55
CA ALA A 73 3.14 -3.80 -7.14
C ALA A 73 1.96 -2.85 -7.37
N GLU A 74 2.14 -1.59 -7.01
CA GLU A 74 1.25 -0.50 -7.37
C GLU A 74 1.83 0.27 -8.55
N TYR A 75 1.08 0.32 -9.65
CA TYR A 75 1.52 0.98 -10.89
C TYR A 75 0.98 2.41 -10.94
N VAL A 76 1.25 3.18 -9.89
CA VAL A 76 0.93 4.61 -9.77
C VAL A 76 2.19 5.41 -9.48
N ASP A 77 2.18 6.71 -9.85
CA ASP A 77 3.33 7.60 -9.68
C ASP A 77 3.74 7.78 -8.20
N ARG A 78 2.80 7.57 -7.27
CA ARG A 78 3.04 7.54 -5.82
C ARG A 78 2.26 6.38 -5.21
N PRO A 79 2.93 5.31 -4.78
CA PRO A 79 2.27 4.21 -4.07
C PRO A 79 1.54 4.72 -2.82
N THR A 80 0.40 4.13 -2.55
CA THR A 80 -0.43 4.42 -1.38
C THR A 80 0.21 3.76 -0.16
N ASN A 81 0.63 4.58 0.80
CA ASN A 81 1.23 4.09 2.04
C ASN A 81 0.15 3.65 3.03
N VAL A 82 0.52 2.81 3.99
CA VAL A 82 -0.39 2.36 5.08
C VAL A 82 -1.04 3.53 5.82
N GLN A 83 -0.33 4.66 5.93
CA GLN A 83 -0.82 5.93 6.47
C GLN A 83 -2.11 6.43 5.82
N THR A 84 -2.22 6.29 4.51
CA THR A 84 -3.40 6.73 3.76
C THR A 84 -4.59 5.86 4.11
N TYR A 85 -4.40 4.54 4.20
CA TYR A 85 -5.48 3.62 4.58
C TYR A 85 -5.90 3.79 6.04
N LEU A 86 -4.95 3.96 6.97
CA LEU A 86 -5.26 4.28 8.36
C LEU A 86 -6.04 5.61 8.48
N SER A 87 -5.72 6.60 7.63
CA SER A 87 -6.49 7.84 7.58
C SER A 87 -7.87 7.67 6.96
N GLN A 88 -8.08 6.73 6.04
CA GLN A 88 -9.41 6.42 5.52
C GLN A 88 -10.28 5.74 6.59
N ILE A 89 -9.68 4.84 7.39
CA ILE A 89 -10.37 4.27 8.56
C ILE A 89 -10.72 5.38 9.55
N TYR A 90 -9.81 6.33 9.78
CA TYR A 90 -10.07 7.48 10.63
C TYR A 90 -11.31 8.27 10.18
N THR A 91 -11.47 8.56 8.89
CA THR A 91 -12.61 9.34 8.37
C THR A 91 -13.98 8.72 8.66
N ILE A 92 -14.07 7.40 8.78
CA ILE A 92 -15.34 6.74 9.14
C ILE A 92 -15.51 6.58 10.66
N THR A 93 -14.41 6.54 11.42
CA THR A 93 -14.45 6.44 12.89
C THR A 93 -14.55 7.80 13.58
N GLU A 94 -14.08 8.88 12.95
CA GLU A 94 -13.97 10.21 13.59
C GLU A 94 -15.32 10.79 14.01
N GLN A 95 -16.40 10.31 13.40
CA GLN A 95 -17.78 10.69 13.72
C GLN A 95 -18.22 10.21 15.11
N ASN A 96 -17.51 9.25 15.69
CA ASN A 96 -17.76 8.73 17.04
C ASN A 96 -16.99 9.51 18.12
N PHE A 97 -16.14 10.49 17.74
CA PHE A 97 -15.36 11.29 18.68
C PHE A 97 -15.97 12.69 18.81
N ASP A 98 -16.36 13.03 20.02
CA ASP A 98 -17.00 14.31 20.34
C ASP A 98 -15.96 15.40 20.62
N SER A 99 -14.80 15.04 21.20
CA SER A 99 -13.77 15.99 21.62
C SER A 99 -12.55 16.02 20.70
N ILE A 100 -11.80 17.12 20.73
CA ILE A 100 -10.50 17.22 20.03
C ILE A 100 -9.48 16.30 20.69
N GLU A 101 -9.58 16.06 21.99
CA GLU A 101 -8.70 15.19 22.76
C GLU A 101 -8.78 13.74 22.26
N GLU A 102 -10.00 13.22 22.06
CA GLU A 102 -10.24 11.88 21.52
C GLU A 102 -9.68 11.74 20.10
N LYS A 103 -9.96 12.73 19.24
CA LYS A 103 -9.45 12.77 17.87
C LYS A 103 -7.93 12.77 17.82
N LEU A 104 -7.28 13.63 18.62
CA LEU A 104 -5.82 13.70 18.70
C LEU A 104 -5.23 12.40 19.26
N ALA A 105 -5.78 11.87 20.36
CA ALA A 105 -5.33 10.62 20.95
C ALA A 105 -5.42 9.44 19.98
N PHE A 106 -6.52 9.36 19.23
CA PHE A 106 -6.73 8.33 18.23
C PHE A 106 -5.75 8.47 17.05
N ILE A 107 -5.46 9.70 16.60
CA ILE A 107 -4.42 9.93 15.58
C ILE A 107 -3.04 9.51 16.06
N GLY A 108 -2.70 9.84 17.32
CA GLY A 108 -1.49 9.35 17.97
C GLY A 108 -1.45 7.82 17.96
N PHE A 109 -2.57 7.18 18.26
CA PHE A 109 -2.74 5.72 18.18
C PHE A 109 -2.57 5.17 16.76
N LEU A 110 -3.09 5.82 15.72
CA LEU A 110 -2.85 5.42 14.33
C LEU A 110 -1.36 5.50 13.96
N ALA A 111 -0.64 6.52 14.46
CA ALA A 111 0.81 6.62 14.28
C ALA A 111 1.53 5.46 14.98
N TYR A 112 1.07 5.07 16.16
CA TYR A 112 1.54 3.87 16.86
C TYR A 112 1.28 2.59 16.05
N VAL A 113 0.06 2.39 15.55
CA VAL A 113 -0.30 1.22 14.73
C VAL A 113 0.55 1.16 13.46
N GLN A 114 0.74 2.29 12.76
CA GLN A 114 1.65 2.36 11.63
C GLN A 114 3.06 1.87 11.99
N SER A 115 3.60 2.39 13.10
CA SER A 115 4.95 2.05 13.59
C SER A 115 5.03 0.57 13.97
N ASP A 116 3.97 0.02 14.57
CA ASP A 116 3.86 -1.39 14.93
C ASP A 116 3.90 -2.30 13.69
N LEU A 117 3.18 -1.90 12.63
CA LEU A 117 3.09 -2.60 11.34
C LEU A 117 4.39 -2.51 10.52
N SER A 118 5.06 -1.35 10.52
CA SER A 118 6.32 -1.16 9.78
C SER A 118 7.54 -1.70 10.53
N GLY A 119 7.45 -1.84 11.86
CA GLY A 119 8.56 -2.20 12.72
C GLY A 119 9.50 -1.03 13.05
N ASP A 120 9.11 0.20 12.71
CA ASP A 120 9.89 1.40 12.99
C ASP A 120 9.56 1.97 14.38
N THR A 121 10.29 3.02 14.77
CA THR A 121 9.97 3.83 15.95
C THR A 121 9.10 5.02 15.56
N ILE A 122 8.14 5.38 16.41
CA ILE A 122 7.35 6.59 16.23
C ILE A 122 8.27 7.81 16.31
N THR A 123 8.17 8.67 15.30
CA THR A 123 8.82 9.97 15.28
C THR A 123 7.79 11.06 15.05
N GLN A 124 8.15 12.32 15.34
CA GLN A 124 7.29 13.46 15.00
C GLN A 124 6.98 13.53 13.50
N GLU A 125 7.92 13.10 12.64
CA GLU A 125 7.69 13.05 11.20
C GLU A 125 6.65 11.98 10.83
N THR A 126 6.69 10.81 11.47
CA THR A 126 5.68 9.74 11.29
C THR A 126 4.27 10.23 11.64
N ILE A 127 4.14 10.98 12.74
CA ILE A 127 2.86 11.57 13.17
C ILE A 127 2.40 12.63 12.16
N ARG A 128 3.28 13.57 11.79
CA ARG A 128 2.94 14.69 10.90
C ARG A 128 2.66 14.27 9.46
N SER A 129 3.18 13.12 9.03
CA SER A 129 2.94 12.57 7.70
C SER A 129 1.59 11.84 7.57
N LEU A 130 0.87 11.60 8.68
CA LEU A 130 -0.50 11.10 8.63
C LEU A 130 -1.45 12.17 8.08
N PRO A 131 -2.16 11.91 6.96
CA PRO A 131 -3.17 12.84 6.45
C PRO A 131 -4.23 13.21 7.49
N ALA A 132 -4.70 12.24 8.29
CA ALA A 132 -5.65 12.46 9.37
C ALA A 132 -5.15 13.48 10.42
N TYR A 133 -3.86 13.43 10.77
CA TYR A 133 -3.24 14.38 11.69
C TYR A 133 -3.30 15.80 11.13
N PHE A 134 -2.84 15.98 9.89
CA PHE A 134 -2.82 17.29 9.26
C PHE A 134 -4.23 17.88 9.16
N THR A 135 -5.21 17.11 8.67
CA THR A 135 -6.58 17.58 8.51
C THR A 135 -7.21 17.96 9.85
N THR A 136 -7.07 17.11 10.87
CA THR A 136 -7.67 17.35 12.20
C THR A 136 -7.08 18.59 12.87
N VAL A 137 -5.74 18.73 12.86
CA VAL A 137 -5.07 19.90 13.42
C VAL A 137 -5.45 21.18 12.68
N GLN A 138 -5.54 21.15 11.34
CA GLN A 138 -5.92 22.32 10.56
C GLN A 138 -7.38 22.70 10.77
N ASN A 139 -8.30 21.72 10.82
CA ASN A 139 -9.70 21.97 11.10
C ASN A 139 -9.88 22.58 12.49
N TYR A 140 -9.24 22.00 13.52
CA TYR A 140 -9.28 22.55 14.87
C TYR A 140 -8.73 23.98 14.94
N LYS A 141 -7.58 24.24 14.33
CA LYS A 141 -7.00 25.60 14.28
C LYS A 141 -7.92 26.59 13.59
N LYS A 142 -8.57 26.18 12.50
CA LYS A 142 -9.49 27.02 11.73
C LYS A 142 -10.79 27.29 12.49
N GLU A 143 -11.36 26.29 13.15
CA GLU A 143 -12.53 26.44 14.02
C GLU A 143 -12.22 27.41 15.15
N LEU A 144 -11.11 27.19 15.87
CA LEU A 144 -10.65 28.09 16.93
C LEU A 144 -10.41 29.52 16.43
N GLU A 145 -9.77 29.68 15.27
CA GLU A 145 -9.53 31.00 14.67
C GLU A 145 -10.84 31.69 14.31
N ASN A 146 -11.79 30.99 13.69
CA ASN A 146 -13.08 31.54 13.31
C ASN A 146 -13.94 31.91 14.52
N ASP A 147 -13.98 31.05 15.54
CA ASP A 147 -14.75 31.29 16.76
C ASP A 147 -14.18 32.48 17.52
N ALA A 148 -12.85 32.54 17.68
CA ALA A 148 -12.19 33.67 18.31
C ALA A 148 -12.36 34.96 17.49
N LEU A 149 -12.24 34.91 16.16
CA LEU A 149 -12.47 36.07 15.28
C LEU A 149 -13.89 36.60 15.40
N THR A 150 -14.88 35.71 15.41
CA THR A 150 -16.29 36.06 15.58
C THR A 150 -16.51 36.67 16.95
N TYR A 151 -15.93 36.11 18.01
CA TYR A 151 -16.07 36.60 19.39
C TYR A 151 -15.43 37.98 19.58
N PHE A 152 -14.13 38.14 19.26
CA PHE A 152 -13.44 39.42 19.39
C PHE A 152 -14.04 40.48 18.46
N GLY A 153 -14.38 40.08 17.23
CA GLY A 153 -15.06 40.93 16.26
C GLY A 153 -16.37 41.45 16.81
N ASN A 154 -17.21 40.57 17.40
CA ASN A 154 -18.48 40.93 18.03
C ASN A 154 -18.30 41.97 19.14
N VAL A 155 -17.33 41.75 20.04
CA VAL A 155 -17.01 42.65 21.15
C VAL A 155 -16.54 44.02 20.65
N ILE A 156 -15.75 44.05 19.57
CA ILE A 156 -15.29 45.29 18.94
C ILE A 156 -16.46 46.04 18.29
N ILE A 157 -17.34 45.37 17.53
CA ILE A 157 -18.48 46.04 16.88
C ILE A 157 -19.52 46.50 17.90
N TYR A 158 -19.67 45.81 19.03
CA TYR A 158 -20.48 46.24 20.17
C TYR A 158 -19.92 47.52 20.79
N SER A 159 -18.61 47.54 21.06
CA SER A 159 -17.91 48.73 21.58
C SER A 159 -17.95 49.91 20.61
N LEU A 160 -17.97 49.67 19.30
CA LEU A 160 -18.17 50.69 18.26
C LEU A 160 -19.64 51.18 18.14
N GLY A 161 -20.58 50.57 18.86
CA GLY A 161 -22.00 50.94 18.81
C GLY A 161 -22.75 50.46 17.56
N ILE A 162 -22.20 49.48 16.84
CA ILE A 162 -22.81 48.91 15.63
C ILE A 162 -23.89 47.87 15.97
N VAL A 163 -23.70 47.14 17.08
CA VAL A 163 -24.67 46.19 17.65
C VAL A 163 -24.95 46.54 19.11
N ASP A 164 -26.08 46.04 19.61
CA ASP A 164 -26.55 46.28 20.99
C ASP A 164 -26.30 45.10 21.93
N GLU A 165 -25.98 43.93 21.40
CA GLU A 165 -25.72 42.70 22.16
C GLU A 165 -24.31 42.18 21.88
N SER A 166 -23.66 41.63 22.90
CA SER A 166 -22.31 41.06 22.82
C SER A 166 -22.11 39.97 23.87
N PRO A 167 -21.32 38.93 23.58
CA PRO A 167 -20.99 37.90 24.56
C PRO A 167 -20.10 38.46 25.70
N TYR A 168 -19.51 39.65 25.53
CA TYR A 168 -18.81 40.38 26.59
C TYR A 168 -19.19 41.87 26.60
N THR A 169 -19.73 42.34 27.72
CA THR A 169 -20.26 43.71 27.84
C THR A 169 -19.42 44.63 28.74
N ASP A 170 -18.44 44.12 29.48
CA ASP A 170 -17.56 44.94 30.33
C ASP A 170 -16.43 45.60 29.51
N ILE A 171 -16.83 46.39 28.50
CA ILE A 171 -15.96 47.16 27.61
C ILE A 171 -16.59 48.53 27.33
N THR A 172 -15.76 49.57 27.22
CA THR A 172 -16.24 50.93 26.95
C THR A 172 -16.91 51.01 25.58
N ARG A 173 -18.11 51.60 25.52
CA ARG A 173 -18.80 51.91 24.25
C ARG A 173 -18.39 53.31 23.78
N PHE A 174 -17.90 53.41 22.55
CA PHE A 174 -17.53 54.66 21.91
C PHE A 174 -18.64 55.13 20.97
N GLU A 175 -18.93 56.42 20.96
CA GLU A 175 -19.84 56.99 19.97
C GLU A 175 -19.16 57.01 18.59
N SER A 176 -19.71 56.26 17.63
CA SER A 176 -19.20 56.15 16.28
C SER A 176 -20.34 56.10 15.26
N ASN A 177 -20.12 56.68 14.08
CA ASN A 177 -21.03 56.58 12.93
C ASN A 177 -20.64 55.43 11.97
N ALA A 178 -19.74 54.56 12.42
CA ALA A 178 -19.22 53.43 11.67
C ALA A 178 -20.33 52.48 11.21
N LYS A 179 -20.22 51.99 9.97
CA LYS A 179 -21.05 50.90 9.44
C LYS A 179 -20.15 49.83 8.85
N ILE A 180 -20.55 48.57 8.96
CA ILE A 180 -19.91 47.44 8.28
C ILE A 180 -20.85 46.90 7.21
N ASP A 181 -20.29 46.35 6.14
CA ASP A 181 -21.06 45.90 4.98
C ASP A 181 -21.77 44.56 5.24
N ASP A 182 -21.16 43.71 6.07
CA ASP A 182 -21.67 42.39 6.45
C ASP A 182 -21.49 42.17 7.95
N LEU A 183 -22.61 42.12 8.67
CA LEU A 183 -22.67 41.84 10.11
C LEU A 183 -22.55 40.35 10.43
N SER A 184 -22.89 39.47 9.47
CA SER A 184 -22.93 38.02 9.72
C SER A 184 -21.55 37.46 10.06
N LEU A 185 -20.48 38.08 9.56
CA LEU A 185 -19.08 37.73 9.84
C LEU A 185 -18.68 37.85 11.30
N TYR A 186 -19.39 38.65 12.10
CA TYR A 186 -19.08 38.93 13.50
C TYR A 186 -20.26 38.65 14.43
N THR A 187 -21.31 37.98 13.94
CA THR A 187 -22.44 37.63 14.78
C THR A 187 -22.13 36.35 15.53
N PHE A 188 -21.98 36.43 16.85
CA PHE A 188 -21.72 35.28 17.70
C PHE A 188 -23.04 34.76 18.29
N PHE A 189 -23.36 33.48 18.05
CA PHE A 189 -24.60 32.84 18.49
C PHE A 189 -24.40 31.84 19.65
N GLY A 190 -23.18 31.71 20.16
CA GLY A 190 -22.84 30.79 21.25
C GLY A 190 -23.04 31.40 22.65
N GLU A 191 -22.79 30.58 23.68
CA GLU A 191 -22.71 31.07 25.06
C GLU A 191 -21.41 31.87 25.28
N PRO A 192 -21.40 32.87 26.18
CA PRO A 192 -20.19 33.59 26.54
C PRO A 192 -19.06 32.66 26.98
N ASP A 193 -17.90 32.83 26.37
CA ASP A 193 -16.72 32.03 26.69
C ASP A 193 -15.94 32.72 27.82
N GLU A 194 -15.91 32.10 29.01
CA GLU A 194 -15.22 32.65 30.19
C GLU A 194 -13.72 32.92 29.94
N THR A 195 -13.10 32.16 29.05
CA THR A 195 -11.67 32.25 28.70
C THR A 195 -11.40 33.43 27.79
N ILE A 196 -12.18 33.59 26.73
CA ILE A 196 -12.08 34.76 25.84
C ILE A 196 -12.43 36.03 26.63
N ASN A 197 -13.43 35.96 27.51
CA ASN A 197 -13.78 37.03 28.44
C ASN A 197 -12.61 37.43 29.34
N LYS A 198 -11.89 36.45 29.88
CA LYS A 198 -10.69 36.70 30.69
C LYS A 198 -9.60 37.40 29.87
N ILE A 199 -9.35 36.96 28.62
CA ILE A 199 -8.37 37.61 27.72
C ILE A 199 -8.77 39.06 27.44
N ILE A 200 -10.04 39.31 27.15
CA ILE A 200 -10.57 40.67 26.93
C ILE A 200 -10.38 41.51 28.18
N SER A 201 -10.74 40.99 29.36
CA SER A 201 -10.63 41.71 30.63
C SER A 201 -9.19 42.07 30.99
N GLU A 202 -8.24 41.15 30.78
CA GLU A 202 -6.81 41.35 31.06
C GLU A 202 -6.16 42.34 30.09
N ASN A 203 -6.71 42.47 28.87
CA ASN A 203 -6.21 43.36 27.82
C ASN A 203 -7.11 44.56 27.55
N LYS A 204 -8.09 44.82 28.43
CA LYS A 204 -9.17 45.79 28.23
C LYS A 204 -8.66 47.17 27.78
N GLU A 205 -7.69 47.73 28.50
CA GLU A 205 -7.10 49.04 28.19
C GLU A 205 -6.43 49.07 26.80
N SER A 206 -5.75 47.98 26.41
CA SER A 206 -5.11 47.90 25.09
C SER A 206 -6.16 47.76 23.97
N LEU A 207 -7.20 46.96 24.21
CA LEU A 207 -8.28 46.73 23.25
C LEU A 207 -9.09 48.01 23.04
N GLU A 208 -9.49 48.67 24.12
CA GLU A 208 -10.20 49.96 24.08
C GLU A 208 -9.39 51.06 23.39
N ASN A 209 -8.07 51.12 23.61
CA ASN A 209 -7.20 52.04 22.88
C ASN A 209 -7.11 51.70 21.38
N GLY A 210 -7.14 50.41 21.03
CA GLY A 210 -7.22 49.94 19.64
C GLY A 210 -8.54 50.34 18.97
N ILE A 211 -9.67 50.14 19.67
CA ILE A 211 -11.01 50.50 19.21
C ILE A 211 -11.13 52.02 19.06
N LYS A 212 -10.61 52.80 20.01
CA LYS A 212 -10.58 54.27 19.92
C LYS A 212 -9.84 54.76 18.68
N LYS A 213 -8.72 54.12 18.31
CA LYS A 213 -8.02 54.43 17.04
C LYS A 213 -8.87 54.10 15.81
N LEU A 214 -9.70 53.05 15.86
CA LEU A 214 -10.64 52.75 14.78
C LEU A 214 -11.69 53.87 14.66
N VAL A 215 -12.23 54.37 15.78
CA VAL A 215 -13.14 55.52 15.80
C VAL A 215 -12.46 56.77 15.24
N ASP A 216 -11.26 57.10 15.71
CA ASP A 216 -10.49 58.27 15.27
C ASP A 216 -10.13 58.23 13.78
N SER A 217 -10.07 57.03 13.19
CA SER A 217 -9.74 56.82 11.78
C SER A 217 -10.90 57.03 10.79
N ASN A 218 -12.15 57.17 11.27
CA ASN A 218 -13.35 57.37 10.45
C ASN A 218 -13.54 56.35 9.30
N LEU A 219 -13.10 55.10 9.50
CA LEU A 219 -13.27 54.03 8.51
C LEU A 219 -14.70 53.48 8.51
N SER A 220 -15.18 53.02 7.34
CA SER A 220 -16.50 52.39 7.19
C SER A 220 -16.48 51.32 6.08
N GLY A 221 -17.50 50.47 6.07
CA GLY A 221 -17.68 49.36 5.13
C GLY A 221 -16.53 48.35 5.24
N ARG A 222 -16.11 47.80 4.10
CA ARG A 222 -15.02 46.82 4.01
C ARG A 222 -13.69 47.26 4.65
N GLN A 223 -13.36 48.55 4.63
CA GLN A 223 -12.11 49.04 5.23
C GLN A 223 -12.12 48.93 6.76
N LEU A 224 -13.29 49.14 7.36
CA LEU A 224 -13.48 48.95 8.79
C LEU A 224 -13.45 47.47 9.16
N GLN A 225 -14.05 46.58 8.35
CA GLN A 225 -13.99 45.13 8.56
C GLN A 225 -12.54 44.63 8.60
N ILE A 226 -11.71 45.02 7.62
CA ILE A 226 -10.27 44.66 7.61
C ILE A 226 -9.56 45.19 8.87
N ALA A 227 -9.92 46.38 9.34
CA ALA A 227 -9.32 46.96 10.53
C ALA A 227 -9.77 46.26 11.83
N ILE A 228 -11.02 45.80 11.89
CA ILE A 228 -11.56 44.97 12.98
C ILE A 228 -10.85 43.61 13.00
N ASP A 229 -10.68 42.96 11.84
CA ASP A 229 -9.97 41.69 11.74
C ASP A 229 -8.53 41.85 12.23
N ASN A 230 -7.81 42.87 11.74
CA ASN A 230 -6.44 43.15 12.17
C ASN A 230 -6.33 43.42 13.68
N LEU A 231 -7.30 44.12 14.26
CA LEU A 231 -7.33 44.35 15.71
C LEU A 231 -7.58 43.05 16.47
N SER A 232 -8.53 42.24 16.00
CA SER A 232 -8.87 40.92 16.56
C SER A 232 -7.67 39.96 16.51
N TYR A 233 -6.93 39.95 15.40
CA TYR A 233 -5.75 39.11 15.22
C TYR A 233 -4.62 39.37 16.23
N ASN A 234 -4.53 40.56 16.83
CA ASN A 234 -3.57 40.83 17.89
C ASN A 234 -3.82 39.97 19.14
N TYR A 235 -5.08 39.55 19.35
CA TYR A 235 -5.51 38.75 20.50
C TYR A 235 -5.67 37.27 20.13
N ILE A 236 -5.98 36.96 18.86
CA ILE A 236 -6.07 35.59 18.33
C ILE A 236 -4.68 34.98 18.09
N SER A 237 -3.69 35.74 17.61
CA SER A 237 -2.36 35.18 17.28
C SER A 237 -1.65 34.51 18.47
N PRO A 238 -1.68 35.07 19.71
CA PRO A 238 -1.17 34.38 20.89
C PRO A 238 -1.90 33.07 21.20
N LEU A 239 -3.23 33.02 21.04
CA LEU A 239 -4.04 31.81 21.22
C LEU A 239 -3.62 30.70 20.26
N LEU A 240 -3.46 31.03 18.97
CA LEU A 240 -3.02 30.07 17.96
C LEU A 240 -1.59 29.55 18.22
N LYS A 241 -0.70 30.40 18.74
CA LYS A 241 0.67 30.01 19.11
C LYS A 241 0.71 29.06 20.31
N GLU A 242 -0.10 29.32 21.34
CA GLU A 242 -0.17 28.41 22.49
C GLU A 242 -0.80 27.07 22.09
N THR A 243 -1.83 27.10 21.24
CA THR A 243 -2.42 25.89 20.65
C THR A 243 -1.38 25.08 19.86
N GLU A 244 -0.55 25.73 19.04
CA GLU A 244 0.53 25.05 18.33
C GLU A 244 1.55 24.42 19.28
N LYS A 245 1.87 25.10 20.38
CA LYS A 245 2.77 24.58 21.41
C LYS A 245 2.18 23.34 22.11
N GLN A 246 0.90 23.35 22.44
CA GLN A 246 0.21 22.19 23.03
C GLN A 246 0.13 21.01 22.06
N ILE A 247 -0.17 21.24 20.78
CA ILE A 247 -0.17 20.20 19.75
C ILE A 247 1.23 19.56 19.61
N ASN A 248 2.30 20.36 19.72
CA ASN A 248 3.67 19.84 19.74
C ASN A 248 3.95 19.02 21.01
N GLN A 249 3.47 19.45 22.19
CA GLN A 249 3.58 18.68 23.43
C GLN A 249 2.84 17.34 23.34
N VAL A 250 1.63 17.33 22.77
CA VAL A 250 0.86 16.10 22.49
C VAL A 250 1.64 15.16 21.55
N SER A 251 2.27 15.71 20.50
CA SER A 251 3.13 14.92 19.60
C SER A 251 4.36 14.33 20.32
N GLU A 252 4.94 15.06 21.28
CA GLU A 252 6.03 14.56 22.12
C GLU A 252 5.57 13.41 23.02
N ILE A 253 4.38 13.51 23.60
CA ILE A 253 3.75 12.43 24.39
C ILE A 253 3.57 11.18 23.53
N PHE A 254 3.08 11.32 22.29
CA PHE A 254 2.92 10.17 21.40
C PHE A 254 4.25 9.46 21.13
N VAL A 255 5.33 10.22 20.93
CA VAL A 255 6.68 9.68 20.75
C VAL A 255 7.23 9.07 22.05
N GLU A 256 6.97 9.67 23.21
CA GLU A 256 7.46 9.19 24.50
C GLU A 256 6.80 7.87 24.90
N PHE A 257 5.46 7.83 24.88
CA PHE A 257 4.68 6.69 25.35
C PHE A 257 4.48 5.61 24.27
N GLY A 258 4.63 5.95 22.99
CA GLY A 258 4.55 4.99 21.88
C GLY A 258 5.90 4.34 21.50
N LYS A 259 6.97 4.59 22.26
CA LYS A 259 8.26 3.91 22.05
C LYS A 259 8.13 2.40 22.29
N ARG A 260 8.19 1.62 21.22
CA ARG A 260 8.42 0.17 21.30
C ARG A 260 9.71 -0.13 22.07
N LYS A 261 9.70 -1.23 22.83
CA LYS A 261 10.91 -1.82 23.42
C LYS A 261 11.97 -1.97 22.32
N THR A 262 13.16 -1.42 22.55
CA THR A 262 14.29 -1.57 21.63
C THR A 262 14.56 -3.06 21.39
N HIS A 263 14.61 -3.47 20.11
CA HIS A 263 14.99 -4.84 19.72
C HIS A 263 16.47 -5.06 20.03
N THR A 264 16.82 -5.26 21.30
CA THR A 264 18.19 -5.57 21.76
C THR A 264 18.62 -6.98 21.38
N GLU A 265 17.72 -7.74 20.76
CA GLU A 265 17.94 -9.11 20.31
C GLU A 265 19.12 -9.25 19.34
N PHE A 266 19.48 -8.22 18.57
CA PHE A 266 20.63 -8.25 17.65
C PHE A 266 21.98 -8.30 18.39
N ILE A 267 22.05 -7.87 19.66
CA ILE A 267 23.28 -7.86 20.45
C ILE A 267 23.86 -9.28 20.55
N ARG A 268 23.02 -10.31 20.48
CA ARG A 268 23.45 -11.71 20.47
C ARG A 268 24.45 -12.02 19.35
N PHE A 269 24.30 -11.40 18.17
CA PHE A 269 25.24 -11.60 17.07
C PHE A 269 26.64 -11.05 17.39
N ILE A 270 26.71 -9.91 18.09
CA ILE A 270 27.96 -9.33 18.58
C ILE A 270 28.59 -10.27 19.61
N VAL A 271 27.80 -10.75 20.56
CA VAL A 271 28.24 -11.73 21.58
C VAL A 271 28.78 -13.00 20.93
N TYR A 272 28.14 -13.54 19.90
CA TYR A 272 28.65 -14.70 19.16
C TYR A 272 29.99 -14.41 18.50
N GLY A 273 30.14 -13.25 17.87
CA GLY A 273 31.40 -12.83 17.27
C GLY A 273 32.54 -12.81 18.29
N ILE A 274 32.29 -12.24 19.47
CA ILE A 274 33.26 -12.19 20.58
C ILE A 274 33.60 -13.60 21.07
N ILE A 275 32.60 -14.46 21.32
CA ILE A 275 32.82 -15.85 21.78
C ILE A 275 33.65 -16.64 20.76
N ILE A 276 33.33 -16.52 19.48
CA ILE A 276 34.06 -17.21 18.40
C ILE A 276 35.50 -16.69 18.30
N LEU A 277 35.72 -15.37 18.32
CA LEU A 277 37.06 -14.77 18.27
C LEU A 277 37.90 -15.14 19.50
N PHE A 278 37.31 -15.06 20.69
CA PHE A 278 37.98 -15.42 21.93
C PHE A 278 38.40 -16.90 21.92
N THR A 279 37.49 -17.80 21.56
CA THR A 279 37.81 -19.23 21.50
C THR A 279 38.72 -19.59 20.33
N PHE A 280 38.67 -18.85 19.22
CA PHE A 280 39.65 -18.99 18.15
C PHE A 280 41.04 -18.54 18.59
N TYR A 281 41.17 -17.46 19.35
CA TYR A 281 42.47 -16.95 19.81
C TYR A 281 43.10 -17.84 20.89
N PHE A 282 42.35 -18.18 21.94
CA PHE A 282 42.86 -18.92 23.11
C PHE A 282 42.76 -20.44 22.98
N PHE A 283 41.74 -20.96 22.27
CA PHE A 283 41.41 -22.39 22.20
C PHE A 283 41.30 -22.89 20.76
N LYS A 284 42.30 -22.56 19.92
CA LYS A 284 42.39 -22.87 18.47
C LYS A 284 41.95 -24.29 18.06
N LYS A 285 42.08 -25.30 18.94
CA LYS A 285 41.66 -26.69 18.66
C LYS A 285 40.15 -26.93 18.88
N TYR A 286 39.52 -26.16 19.76
CA TYR A 286 38.15 -26.34 20.24
C TYR A 286 37.16 -25.28 19.75
N TRP A 287 37.57 -24.32 18.93
CA TRP A 287 36.68 -23.29 18.35
C TRP A 287 35.41 -23.86 17.69
N TRP A 288 35.49 -25.07 17.11
CA TRP A 288 34.36 -25.76 16.51
C TRP A 288 33.23 -26.07 17.52
N ILE A 289 33.53 -26.23 18.82
CA ILE A 289 32.56 -26.44 19.88
C ILE A 289 31.78 -25.14 20.13
N SER A 290 32.48 -24.01 20.18
CA SER A 290 31.84 -22.70 20.34
C SER A 290 30.89 -22.41 19.18
N VAL A 291 31.32 -22.67 17.95
CA VAL A 291 30.45 -22.45 16.78
C VAL A 291 29.28 -23.43 16.78
N LEU A 292 29.49 -24.70 17.15
CA LEU A 292 28.38 -25.64 17.35
C LEU A 292 27.37 -25.12 18.37
N GLY A 293 27.85 -24.60 19.50
CA GLY A 293 27.02 -24.00 20.54
C GLY A 293 26.20 -22.82 20.02
N VAL A 294 26.80 -21.94 19.21
CA VAL A 294 26.09 -20.83 18.56
C VAL A 294 25.01 -21.35 17.61
N TYR A 295 25.31 -22.33 16.76
CA TYR A 295 24.31 -22.91 15.85
C TYR A 295 23.14 -23.56 16.60
N LEU A 296 23.41 -24.31 17.66
CA LEU A 296 22.37 -24.95 18.47
C LEU A 296 21.54 -23.92 19.23
N TYR A 297 22.17 -22.89 19.79
CA TYR A 297 21.47 -21.79 20.44
C TYR A 297 20.58 -21.05 19.45
N GLU A 298 21.09 -20.70 18.27
CA GLU A 298 20.31 -20.04 17.23
C GLU A 298 19.16 -20.91 16.72
N PHE A 299 19.37 -22.22 16.57
CA PHE A 299 18.30 -23.15 16.23
C PHE A 299 17.17 -23.14 17.27
N ALA A 300 17.52 -23.15 18.57
CA ALA A 300 16.55 -23.06 19.66
C ALA A 300 15.88 -21.67 19.73
N TYR A 301 16.64 -20.60 19.49
CA TYR A 301 16.14 -19.24 19.43
C TYR A 301 15.07 -19.06 18.35
N ILE A 302 15.34 -19.57 17.14
CA ILE A 302 14.41 -19.50 16.00
C ILE A 302 13.09 -20.24 16.33
N LEU A 303 13.20 -21.38 17.00
CA LEU A 303 12.05 -22.19 17.35
C LEU A 303 11.14 -21.46 18.36
N ILE A 304 11.72 -20.91 19.43
CA ILE A 304 10.97 -20.42 20.60
C ILE A 304 10.65 -18.93 20.50
N PHE A 305 11.62 -18.08 20.18
CA PHE A 305 11.52 -16.63 20.39
C PHE A 305 11.37 -15.83 19.10
N TYR A 306 12.02 -16.25 18.02
CA TYR A 306 12.05 -15.49 16.77
C TYR A 306 10.63 -15.22 16.25
N ASN A 307 10.31 -13.98 15.91
CA ASN A 307 9.13 -13.65 15.11
C ASN A 307 9.62 -13.01 13.81
N PRO A 308 9.47 -13.67 12.65
CA PRO A 308 10.05 -13.20 11.39
C PRO A 308 9.46 -11.86 10.91
N ILE A 309 8.26 -11.50 11.38
CA ILE A 309 7.59 -10.26 10.99
C ILE A 309 8.08 -9.10 11.86
N LYS A 310 8.21 -9.33 13.17
CA LYS A 310 8.56 -8.28 14.13
C LYS A 310 10.07 -8.04 14.25
N ASP A 311 10.89 -9.07 14.08
CA ASP A 311 12.35 -8.99 14.20
C ASP A 311 13.02 -8.78 12.83
N VAL A 312 12.89 -7.56 12.31
CA VAL A 312 13.37 -7.17 10.96
C VAL A 312 14.87 -7.39 10.80
N ILE A 313 15.67 -7.07 11.82
CA ILE A 313 17.13 -7.19 11.77
C ILE A 313 17.55 -8.66 11.66
N THR A 314 17.00 -9.53 12.49
CA THR A 314 17.29 -10.97 12.42
C THR A 314 16.77 -11.57 11.13
N SER A 315 15.56 -11.21 10.68
CA SER A 315 14.99 -11.67 9.41
C SER A 315 15.88 -11.27 8.23
N PHE A 316 16.39 -10.04 8.23
CA PHE A 316 17.38 -9.59 7.25
C PHE A 316 18.67 -10.41 7.32
N ALA A 317 19.18 -10.69 8.52
CA ALA A 317 20.40 -11.48 8.67
C ALA A 317 20.24 -12.90 8.09
N TYR A 318 19.14 -13.58 8.39
CA TYR A 318 18.86 -14.91 7.86
C TYR A 318 18.58 -14.89 6.35
N GLY A 319 17.75 -13.96 5.89
CA GLY A 319 17.34 -13.84 4.49
C GLY A 319 18.45 -13.41 3.55
N SER A 320 19.32 -12.47 3.97
CA SER A 320 20.37 -11.88 3.14
C SER A 320 21.70 -12.61 3.21
N PHE A 321 22.00 -13.31 4.31
CA PHE A 321 23.29 -14.01 4.45
C PHE A 321 23.15 -15.53 4.41
N ILE A 322 22.25 -16.15 5.19
CA ILE A 322 22.18 -17.62 5.29
C ILE A 322 21.65 -18.24 4.00
N ILE A 323 20.49 -17.77 3.52
CA ILE A 323 19.86 -18.34 2.32
C ILE A 323 20.77 -18.19 1.09
N PRO A 324 21.33 -17.00 0.77
CA PRO A 324 22.21 -16.84 -0.38
C PRO A 324 23.51 -17.62 -0.25
N PHE A 325 24.07 -17.74 0.97
CA PHE A 325 25.25 -18.56 1.21
C PHE A 325 25.00 -20.04 0.89
N VAL A 326 23.85 -20.57 1.30
CA VAL A 326 23.45 -21.96 0.96
C VAL A 326 23.30 -22.12 -0.55
N PHE A 327 22.65 -21.19 -1.24
CA PHE A 327 22.50 -21.27 -2.70
C PHE A 327 23.82 -21.18 -3.44
N LEU A 328 24.72 -20.28 -3.04
CA LEU A 328 26.06 -20.15 -3.61
C LEU A 328 26.84 -21.46 -3.42
N PHE A 329 26.74 -22.09 -2.25
CA PHE A 329 27.36 -23.39 -2.03
C PHE A 329 26.74 -24.50 -2.90
N LEU A 330 25.41 -24.59 -2.95
CA LEU A 330 24.72 -25.60 -3.75
C LEU A 330 25.09 -25.45 -5.24
N PHE A 331 25.21 -24.22 -5.71
CA PHE A 331 25.70 -23.90 -7.05
C PHE A 331 27.12 -24.42 -7.25
N ILE A 332 28.07 -24.10 -6.35
CA ILE A 332 29.44 -24.64 -6.41
C ILE A 332 29.44 -26.18 -6.38
N MET A 333 28.58 -26.80 -5.58
CA MET A 333 28.44 -28.25 -5.49
C MET A 333 27.99 -28.85 -6.84
N VAL A 334 27.05 -28.20 -7.53
CA VAL A 334 26.62 -28.57 -8.88
C VAL A 334 27.76 -28.43 -9.88
N PHE A 335 28.49 -27.32 -9.91
CA PHE A 335 29.64 -27.15 -10.83
C PHE A 335 30.74 -28.18 -10.59
N LYS A 336 31.09 -28.40 -9.32
CA LYS A 336 32.06 -29.44 -8.96
C LYS A 336 31.62 -30.79 -9.50
N SER A 337 30.33 -31.11 -9.47
CA SER A 337 29.78 -32.40 -9.92
C SER A 337 30.02 -32.75 -11.40
N PHE A 338 30.36 -31.77 -12.25
CA PHE A 338 30.74 -31.97 -13.65
C PHE A 338 32.23 -32.29 -13.86
N GLY A 339 33.03 -32.37 -12.80
CA GLY A 339 34.45 -32.74 -12.89
C GLY A 339 34.69 -34.19 -13.35
N LYS A 340 35.79 -34.41 -14.09
CA LYS A 340 36.14 -35.70 -14.73
C LYS A 340 36.29 -36.91 -13.79
N LYS A 341 36.33 -36.72 -12.46
CA LYS A 341 36.60 -37.78 -11.45
C LYS A 341 35.43 -38.02 -10.48
N ILE A 342 34.19 -37.73 -10.87
CA ILE A 342 33.00 -37.83 -9.99
C ILE A 342 32.09 -38.96 -10.47
N LYS A 343 31.60 -39.77 -9.52
CA LYS A 343 30.67 -40.88 -9.80
C LYS A 343 29.30 -40.33 -10.21
N PHE A 344 28.63 -41.03 -11.12
CA PHE A 344 27.28 -40.67 -11.60
C PHE A 344 26.29 -40.42 -10.47
N VAL A 345 26.27 -41.28 -9.44
CA VAL A 345 25.40 -41.13 -8.26
C VAL A 345 25.59 -39.80 -7.55
N GLN A 346 26.84 -39.34 -7.37
CA GLN A 346 27.13 -38.07 -6.72
C GLN A 346 26.70 -36.88 -7.59
N LYS A 347 26.83 -36.99 -8.92
CA LYS A 347 26.35 -35.99 -9.87
C LYS A 347 24.83 -35.84 -9.80
N VAL A 348 24.10 -36.96 -9.85
CA VAL A 348 22.64 -36.96 -9.72
C VAL A 348 22.22 -36.37 -8.39
N CYS A 349 22.80 -36.83 -7.27
CA CYS A 349 22.48 -36.29 -5.94
C CYS A 349 22.65 -34.78 -5.87
N SER A 350 23.79 -34.23 -6.33
CA SER A 350 24.04 -32.79 -6.25
C SER A 350 23.04 -31.96 -7.07
N ILE A 351 22.69 -32.42 -8.28
CA ILE A 351 21.71 -31.74 -9.14
C ILE A 351 20.31 -31.84 -8.54
N THR A 352 19.93 -33.01 -8.05
CA THR A 352 18.61 -33.23 -7.42
C THR A 352 18.45 -32.38 -6.16
N ILE A 353 19.46 -32.30 -5.29
CA ILE A 353 19.44 -31.44 -4.10
C ILE A 353 19.19 -29.98 -4.52
N PHE A 354 19.89 -29.48 -5.54
CA PHE A 354 19.72 -28.10 -6.00
C PHE A 354 18.31 -27.83 -6.52
N ILE A 355 17.77 -28.72 -7.38
CA ILE A 355 16.43 -28.60 -7.94
C ILE A 355 15.37 -28.67 -6.82
N LEU A 356 15.48 -29.63 -5.90
CA LEU A 356 14.56 -29.77 -4.77
C LEU A 356 14.60 -28.53 -3.86
N THR A 357 15.78 -27.97 -3.61
CA THR A 357 15.92 -26.74 -2.80
C THR A 357 15.24 -25.55 -3.48
N LEU A 358 15.31 -25.47 -4.82
CA LEU A 358 14.61 -24.43 -5.58
C LEU A 358 13.08 -24.63 -5.51
N LEU A 359 12.61 -25.88 -5.61
CA LEU A 359 11.18 -26.21 -5.52
C LEU A 359 10.54 -25.86 -4.17
N ILE A 360 11.31 -25.81 -3.07
CA ILE A 360 10.81 -25.38 -1.75
C ILE A 360 10.17 -23.98 -1.82
N PHE A 361 10.73 -23.05 -2.60
CA PHE A 361 10.21 -21.68 -2.68
C PHE A 361 8.92 -21.54 -3.52
N PHE A 362 8.60 -22.55 -4.35
CA PHE A 362 7.41 -22.56 -5.19
C PHE A 362 6.30 -23.45 -4.63
N THR A 363 6.63 -24.38 -3.74
CA THR A 363 5.67 -25.31 -3.15
C THR A 363 5.03 -24.69 -1.92
N PRO A 364 3.69 -24.57 -1.83
CA PRO A 364 3.04 -24.08 -0.62
C PRO A 364 3.24 -25.07 0.53
N LEU A 365 3.41 -24.58 1.75
CA LEU A 365 3.48 -25.40 2.96
C LEU A 365 2.09 -25.64 3.55
N TYR A 366 1.21 -24.63 3.49
CA TYR A 366 -0.15 -24.69 4.02
C TYR A 366 -1.18 -24.38 2.94
N TYR A 367 -2.39 -24.88 3.14
CA TYR A 367 -3.59 -24.44 2.44
C TYR A 367 -4.59 -23.91 3.46
N SER A 368 -5.17 -22.73 3.21
CA SER A 368 -6.17 -22.09 4.07
C SER A 368 -7.53 -22.04 3.35
N GLN A 369 -8.61 -22.30 4.09
CA GLN A 369 -9.98 -22.18 3.60
C GLN A 369 -10.67 -20.89 4.06
N ASP A 370 -10.39 -20.48 5.29
CA ASP A 370 -10.95 -19.29 5.93
C ASP A 370 -10.50 -17.96 5.30
N LEU A 371 -9.36 -17.92 4.60
CA LEU A 371 -8.92 -16.72 3.89
C LEU A 371 -9.61 -16.52 2.54
N LEU A 372 -10.50 -17.42 2.11
CA LEU A 372 -11.29 -17.22 0.89
C LEU A 372 -12.25 -16.04 1.08
N MET A 373 -12.45 -15.24 0.04
CA MET A 373 -13.34 -14.06 0.09
C MET A 373 -14.76 -14.43 0.56
N LYS A 374 -15.29 -15.56 0.06
CA LYS A 374 -16.59 -16.10 0.46
C LYS A 374 -16.76 -16.37 1.97
N GLU A 375 -15.66 -16.61 2.69
CA GLU A 375 -15.68 -16.87 4.15
C GLU A 375 -15.57 -15.57 4.96
N ASN A 376 -15.28 -14.44 4.32
CA ASN A 376 -15.08 -13.12 4.93
C ASN A 376 -16.15 -12.14 4.45
N GLN A 377 -17.42 -12.44 4.74
CA GLN A 377 -18.59 -11.65 4.27
C GLN A 377 -18.54 -10.18 4.70
N SER A 378 -17.99 -9.89 5.88
CA SER A 378 -17.79 -8.51 6.37
C SER A 378 -16.86 -7.67 5.49
N PHE A 379 -16.11 -8.29 4.57
CA PHE A 379 -15.28 -7.58 3.61
C PHE A 379 -16.13 -6.78 2.61
N HIS A 380 -17.33 -7.25 2.24
CA HIS A 380 -18.21 -6.55 1.28
C HIS A 380 -18.72 -5.20 1.79
N ASP A 381 -18.92 -5.08 3.10
CA ASP A 381 -19.35 -3.84 3.73
C ASP A 381 -18.18 -2.87 4.02
N SER A 382 -16.94 -3.29 3.74
CA SER A 382 -15.73 -2.50 4.02
C SER A 382 -15.42 -1.47 2.94
N ILE A 383 -14.82 -0.36 3.36
CA ILE A 383 -14.21 0.62 2.44
C ILE A 383 -13.13 -0.01 1.54
N PHE A 384 -12.54 -1.12 1.97
CA PHE A 384 -11.43 -1.78 1.28
C PHE A 384 -11.85 -2.73 0.15
N GLU A 385 -13.12 -3.15 0.08
CA GLU A 385 -13.66 -3.87 -1.09
C GLU A 385 -13.75 -2.94 -2.30
N ASN A 386 -14.28 -1.73 -2.08
CA ASN A 386 -14.26 -0.67 -3.09
C ASN A 386 -12.84 -0.31 -3.53
N GLN A 387 -11.89 -0.25 -2.60
CA GLN A 387 -10.48 -0.03 -2.95
C GLN A 387 -9.91 -1.19 -3.79
N LEU A 388 -10.26 -2.43 -3.48
CA LEU A 388 -9.85 -3.59 -4.27
C LEU A 388 -10.43 -3.51 -5.70
N LEU A 389 -11.72 -3.19 -5.82
CA LEU A 389 -12.39 -3.02 -7.11
C LEU A 389 -11.72 -1.92 -7.94
N ASN A 390 -11.36 -0.81 -7.29
CA ASN A 390 -10.68 0.30 -7.93
C ASN A 390 -9.30 -0.11 -8.49
N ASP A 391 -8.50 -0.80 -7.69
CA ASP A 391 -7.16 -1.26 -8.07
C ASP A 391 -7.18 -2.31 -9.18
N VAL A 392 -8.24 -3.12 -9.23
CA VAL A 392 -8.36 -4.26 -10.14
C VAL A 392 -9.05 -3.88 -11.45
N ALA A 393 -10.09 -3.04 -11.41
CA ALA A 393 -10.96 -2.78 -12.55
C ALA A 393 -11.34 -1.31 -12.81
N ALA A 394 -11.47 -0.45 -11.80
CA ALA A 394 -12.07 0.87 -12.02
C ALA A 394 -11.05 1.98 -12.34
N TYR A 395 -9.91 2.02 -11.66
CA TYR A 395 -8.93 3.08 -11.87
C TYR A 395 -8.24 2.99 -13.23
N SER A 396 -7.81 4.14 -13.74
CA SER A 396 -7.16 4.26 -15.05
C SER A 396 -5.89 3.43 -15.21
N HIS A 397 -5.20 3.15 -14.10
CA HIS A 397 -3.99 2.34 -14.06
C HIS A 397 -4.25 0.86 -13.77
N SER A 398 -5.49 0.50 -13.43
CA SER A 398 -5.89 -0.89 -13.13
C SER A 398 -5.73 -1.77 -14.38
N PRO A 399 -5.38 -3.06 -14.22
CA PRO A 399 -5.06 -3.92 -15.34
C PRO A 399 -6.28 -4.16 -16.25
N LEU A 400 -7.48 -4.35 -15.68
CA LEU A 400 -8.69 -4.57 -16.50
C LEU A 400 -9.14 -3.29 -17.20
N TYR A 401 -9.09 -2.13 -16.55
CA TYR A 401 -9.43 -0.86 -17.22
C TYR A 401 -8.49 -0.58 -18.38
N ARG A 402 -7.16 -0.70 -18.16
CA ARG A 402 -6.16 -0.46 -19.20
C ARG A 402 -6.34 -1.40 -20.39
N SER A 403 -6.63 -2.66 -20.13
CA SER A 403 -6.87 -3.64 -21.19
C SER A 403 -8.15 -3.34 -21.96
N SER A 404 -9.22 -2.94 -21.27
CA SER A 404 -10.50 -2.54 -21.86
C SER A 404 -10.36 -1.29 -22.74
N GLU A 405 -9.76 -0.22 -22.23
CA GLU A 405 -9.49 1.02 -22.98
C GLU A 405 -8.60 0.78 -24.19
N LYS A 406 -7.57 -0.07 -24.04
CA LYS A 406 -6.69 -0.42 -25.15
C LYS A 406 -7.43 -1.22 -26.21
N LEU A 407 -8.31 -2.14 -25.83
CA LEU A 407 -9.15 -2.87 -26.77
C LEU A 407 -10.07 -1.91 -27.54
N VAL A 408 -10.76 -1.01 -26.84
CA VAL A 408 -11.61 0.04 -27.45
C VAL A 408 -10.80 0.91 -28.41
N SER A 409 -9.61 1.34 -28.01
CA SER A 409 -8.70 2.14 -28.85
C SER A 409 -8.26 1.38 -30.11
N LEU A 410 -7.93 0.09 -30.00
CA LEU A 410 -7.54 -0.73 -31.15
C LEU A 410 -8.70 -0.92 -32.14
N LEU A 411 -9.91 -1.14 -31.64
CA LEU A 411 -11.12 -1.25 -32.46
C LEU A 411 -11.46 0.08 -33.14
N GLY A 412 -11.40 1.20 -32.41
CA GLY A 412 -11.60 2.54 -32.95
C GLY A 412 -10.58 2.91 -34.03
N SER A 413 -9.32 2.52 -33.85
CA SER A 413 -8.25 2.71 -34.84
C SER A 413 -8.50 1.90 -36.12
N GLU A 414 -8.92 0.64 -35.98
CA GLU A 414 -9.27 -0.22 -37.12
C GLU A 414 -10.45 0.38 -37.90
N TYR A 415 -11.53 0.72 -37.20
CA TYR A 415 -12.71 1.35 -37.79
C TYR A 415 -12.33 2.65 -38.52
N THR A 416 -11.56 3.53 -37.87
CA THR A 416 -11.16 4.82 -38.45
C THR A 416 -10.33 4.63 -39.73
N LYS A 417 -9.39 3.66 -39.72
CA LYS A 417 -8.55 3.39 -40.90
C LYS A 417 -9.36 2.81 -42.06
N ILE A 418 -10.27 1.87 -41.78
CA ILE A 418 -11.17 1.30 -42.78
C ILE A 418 -12.09 2.39 -43.35
N ASN A 419 -12.73 3.18 -42.48
CA ASN A 419 -13.65 4.23 -42.88
C ASN A 419 -12.96 5.30 -43.73
N SER A 420 -11.75 5.73 -43.32
CA SER A 420 -10.93 6.68 -44.08
C SER A 420 -10.53 6.13 -45.45
N PHE A 421 -10.17 4.84 -45.53
CA PHE A 421 -9.84 4.20 -46.80
C PHE A 421 -11.01 4.23 -47.78
N TYR A 422 -12.21 3.81 -47.36
CA TYR A 422 -13.38 3.77 -48.25
C TYR A 422 -13.94 5.15 -48.57
N ARG A 423 -13.94 6.10 -47.62
CA ARG A 423 -14.49 7.45 -47.84
C ARG A 423 -13.55 8.37 -48.60
N SER A 424 -12.25 8.30 -48.31
CA SER A 424 -11.25 9.25 -48.84
C SER A 424 -10.38 8.60 -49.91
N THR A 425 -9.60 7.58 -49.56
CA THR A 425 -8.61 6.98 -50.47
C THR A 425 -9.25 6.39 -51.72
N PHE A 426 -10.35 5.64 -51.56
CA PHE A 426 -11.08 5.08 -52.69
C PHE A 426 -11.75 6.19 -53.54
N SER A 427 -12.38 7.17 -52.88
CA SER A 427 -12.94 8.33 -53.59
C SER A 427 -11.89 9.08 -54.40
N ASP A 428 -10.70 9.31 -53.86
CA ASP A 428 -9.63 10.05 -54.52
C ASP A 428 -9.00 9.25 -55.67
N PHE A 429 -8.94 7.93 -55.55
CA PHE A 429 -8.61 7.05 -56.66
C PHE A 429 -9.61 7.23 -57.82
N LEU A 430 -10.92 7.19 -57.54
CA LEU A 430 -11.95 7.39 -58.57
C LEU A 430 -11.87 8.79 -59.20
N LYS A 431 -11.72 9.84 -58.39
CA LYS A 431 -11.52 11.22 -58.88
C LYS A 431 -10.27 11.33 -59.75
N SER A 432 -9.17 10.68 -59.38
CA SER A 432 -7.92 10.71 -60.15
C SER A 432 -8.09 10.07 -61.53
N LEU A 433 -8.88 8.99 -61.62
CA LEU A 433 -9.22 8.36 -62.90
C LEU A 433 -10.09 9.26 -63.79
N VAL A 434 -11.04 10.00 -63.21
CA VAL A 434 -11.87 10.98 -63.94
C VAL A 434 -11.03 12.16 -64.41
N ASN A 435 -10.23 12.77 -63.52
CA ASN A 435 -9.41 13.94 -63.83
C ASN A 435 -8.30 13.65 -64.86
N SER A 436 -7.83 12.40 -64.92
CA SER A 436 -6.82 11.97 -65.91
C SER A 436 -7.43 11.51 -67.24
N ASN A 437 -8.72 11.81 -67.46
CA ASN A 437 -9.50 11.43 -68.62
C ASN A 437 -9.51 9.91 -68.87
N ILE A 438 -9.32 9.05 -67.86
CA ILE A 438 -9.38 7.58 -68.04
C ILE A 438 -10.84 7.11 -68.01
N LEU A 439 -11.63 7.71 -67.11
CA LEU A 439 -13.06 7.47 -66.95
C LEU A 439 -13.86 8.73 -67.27
N THR A 440 -15.00 8.57 -67.95
CA THR A 440 -15.95 9.67 -68.24
C THR A 440 -17.00 9.81 -67.15
N GLN A 441 -17.54 8.69 -66.67
CA GLN A 441 -18.52 8.69 -65.59
C GLN A 441 -18.51 7.39 -64.80
N ILE A 442 -18.85 7.51 -63.52
CA ILE A 442 -19.08 6.40 -62.60
C ILE A 442 -20.47 6.62 -62.00
N GLN A 443 -21.39 5.71 -62.29
CA GLN A 443 -22.74 5.71 -61.71
C GLN A 443 -22.91 4.44 -60.89
N ALA A 444 -23.24 4.58 -59.62
CA ALA A 444 -23.52 3.46 -58.74
C ALA A 444 -24.95 3.59 -58.22
N ASP A 445 -25.73 2.52 -58.37
CA ASP A 445 -27.01 2.31 -57.69
C ASP A 445 -26.88 1.16 -56.69
N LYS A 446 -27.96 0.81 -55.97
CA LYS A 446 -27.94 -0.27 -54.95
C LYS A 446 -27.63 -1.67 -55.52
N GLN A 447 -27.72 -1.87 -56.83
CA GLN A 447 -27.61 -3.17 -57.49
C GLN A 447 -26.52 -3.23 -58.57
N ASN A 448 -26.14 -2.10 -59.17
CA ASN A 448 -25.21 -2.03 -60.30
C ASN A 448 -24.24 -0.84 -60.18
N VAL A 449 -22.99 -1.08 -60.58
CA VAL A 449 -21.99 -0.04 -60.80
C VAL A 449 -21.67 0.02 -62.28
N LYS A 450 -22.02 1.13 -62.94
CA LYS A 450 -21.70 1.41 -64.34
C LYS A 450 -20.48 2.32 -64.41
N VAL A 451 -19.41 1.81 -65.04
CA VAL A 451 -18.16 2.54 -65.27
C VAL A 451 -18.00 2.74 -66.78
N GLN A 452 -17.87 3.99 -67.23
CA GLN A 452 -17.60 4.30 -68.63
C GLN A 452 -16.17 4.78 -68.82
N THR A 453 -15.47 4.18 -69.78
CA THR A 453 -14.09 4.52 -70.13
C THR A 453 -14.05 5.58 -71.21
N TYR A 454 -13.00 6.41 -71.19
CA TYR A 454 -12.75 7.37 -72.25
C TYR A 454 -11.65 6.86 -73.17
N LYS A 455 -12.00 6.63 -74.45
CA LYS A 455 -11.09 6.04 -75.44
C LYS A 455 -9.77 6.79 -75.57
N GLU A 456 -9.79 8.13 -75.51
CA GLU A 456 -8.59 8.96 -75.62
C GLU A 456 -7.65 8.81 -74.42
N GLY A 457 -8.17 8.64 -73.20
CA GLY A 457 -7.34 8.45 -72.00
C GLY A 457 -6.73 7.06 -71.86
N LEU A 458 -7.11 6.11 -72.72
CA LEU A 458 -6.50 4.77 -72.81
C LEU A 458 -5.45 4.66 -73.93
N LYS A 459 -5.22 5.73 -74.68
CA LYS A 459 -4.19 5.77 -75.73
C LYS A 459 -2.78 5.77 -75.12
N ILE A 460 -1.80 5.30 -75.89
CA ILE A 460 -0.42 5.10 -75.44
C ILE A 460 0.25 6.39 -74.92
N ASN A 461 -0.19 7.56 -75.38
CA ASN A 461 0.29 8.86 -74.90
C ASN A 461 -0.13 9.16 -73.44
N ASN A 462 -1.16 8.50 -72.89
CA ASN A 462 -1.59 8.61 -71.49
C ASN A 462 -1.13 7.42 -70.63
N GLN A 463 -0.19 6.60 -71.14
CA GLN A 463 0.25 5.35 -70.51
C GLN A 463 0.74 5.50 -69.08
N GLN A 464 1.45 6.59 -68.80
CA GLN A 464 1.94 6.85 -67.45
C GLN A 464 0.80 6.96 -66.44
N ASN A 465 -0.33 7.57 -66.80
CA ASN A 465 -1.46 7.80 -65.90
C ASN A 465 -2.29 6.53 -65.68
N TYR A 466 -2.63 5.78 -66.74
CA TYR A 466 -3.41 4.55 -66.58
C TYR A 466 -2.62 3.39 -65.95
N ILE A 467 -1.29 3.49 -65.85
CA ILE A 467 -0.46 2.56 -65.07
C ILE A 467 -0.23 3.06 -63.64
N SER A 468 0.14 4.32 -63.45
CA SER A 468 0.56 4.83 -62.13
C SER A 468 -0.59 4.96 -61.13
N ILE A 469 -1.78 5.38 -61.57
CA ILE A 469 -2.93 5.59 -60.68
C ILE A 469 -3.40 4.25 -60.06
N PRO A 470 -3.66 3.17 -60.83
CA PRO A 470 -3.97 1.86 -60.27
C PRO A 470 -2.81 1.28 -59.45
N SER A 471 -1.56 1.47 -59.88
CA SER A 471 -0.38 0.98 -59.13
C SER A 471 -0.27 1.61 -57.74
N ASN A 472 -0.50 2.93 -57.64
CA ASN A 472 -0.50 3.63 -56.35
C ASN A 472 -1.68 3.18 -55.47
N PHE A 473 -2.87 3.02 -56.04
CA PHE A 473 -4.02 2.52 -55.28
C PHE A 473 -3.81 1.06 -54.80
N ALA A 474 -3.18 0.21 -55.60
CA ALA A 474 -2.81 -1.15 -55.20
C ALA A 474 -1.85 -1.16 -53.99
N LYS A 475 -0.93 -0.19 -53.90
CA LYS A 475 -0.09 -0.02 -52.70
C LYS A 475 -0.93 0.37 -51.48
N GLU A 476 -1.90 1.28 -51.62
CA GLU A 476 -2.81 1.64 -50.52
C GLU A 476 -3.68 0.48 -50.06
N ILE A 477 -4.19 -0.36 -50.96
CA ILE A 477 -4.89 -1.61 -50.61
C ILE A 477 -3.95 -2.51 -49.80
N ASN A 478 -2.73 -2.74 -50.28
CA ASN A 478 -1.76 -3.57 -49.57
C ASN A 478 -1.43 -2.99 -48.18
N ASN A 479 -1.31 -1.68 -48.05
CA ASN A 479 -1.10 -0.99 -46.77
C ASN A 479 -2.28 -1.19 -45.82
N LEU A 480 -3.51 -1.05 -46.30
CA LEU A 480 -4.73 -1.32 -45.51
C LEU A 480 -4.75 -2.77 -45.03
N VAL A 481 -4.60 -3.74 -45.94
CA VAL A 481 -4.63 -5.16 -45.60
C VAL A 481 -3.54 -5.51 -44.58
N ASN A 482 -2.34 -4.97 -44.75
CA ASN A 482 -1.24 -5.17 -43.80
C ASN A 482 -1.52 -4.51 -42.45
N PHE A 483 -2.15 -3.33 -42.43
CA PHE A 483 -2.58 -2.67 -41.21
C PHE A 483 -3.64 -3.50 -40.47
N SER A 484 -4.72 -3.92 -41.14
CA SER A 484 -5.78 -4.75 -40.55
C SER A 484 -5.26 -6.08 -40.02
N LYS A 485 -4.34 -6.74 -40.74
CA LYS A 485 -3.68 -7.97 -40.25
C LYS A 485 -2.86 -7.72 -38.98
N ARG A 486 -2.19 -6.56 -38.86
CA ARG A 486 -1.45 -6.18 -37.65
C ARG A 486 -2.41 -5.85 -36.51
N GLN A 487 -3.46 -5.07 -36.77
CA GLN A 487 -4.48 -4.73 -35.78
C GLN A 487 -5.20 -5.96 -35.25
N GLN A 488 -5.63 -6.87 -36.10
CA GLN A 488 -6.26 -8.12 -35.68
C GLN A 488 -5.36 -8.93 -34.73
N LYS A 489 -4.06 -9.01 -35.01
CA LYS A 489 -3.09 -9.65 -34.10
C LYS A 489 -3.00 -8.94 -32.75
N GLN A 490 -3.04 -7.61 -32.74
CA GLN A 490 -3.00 -6.82 -31.51
C GLN A 490 -4.29 -6.96 -30.70
N ILE A 491 -5.46 -6.90 -31.34
CA ILE A 491 -6.77 -7.13 -30.74
C ILE A 491 -6.83 -8.52 -30.11
N ASN A 492 -6.45 -9.56 -30.84
CA ASN A 492 -6.43 -10.93 -30.31
C ASN A 492 -5.45 -11.11 -29.14
N LYS A 493 -4.30 -10.42 -29.19
CA LYS A 493 -3.34 -10.42 -28.08
C LYS A 493 -3.95 -9.74 -26.85
N GLU A 494 -4.65 -8.63 -27.03
CA GLU A 494 -5.29 -7.89 -25.95
C GLU A 494 -6.47 -8.66 -25.35
N LEU A 495 -7.31 -9.29 -26.18
CA LEU A 495 -8.40 -10.17 -25.71
C LEU A 495 -7.88 -11.31 -24.84
N LYS A 496 -6.80 -11.98 -25.26
CA LYS A 496 -6.15 -13.03 -24.44
C LYS A 496 -5.57 -12.48 -23.14
N HIS A 497 -5.10 -11.24 -23.15
CA HIS A 497 -4.59 -10.59 -21.96
C HIS A 497 -5.73 -10.27 -20.98
N LEU A 498 -6.83 -9.71 -21.50
CA LEU A 498 -8.06 -9.44 -20.75
C LEU A 498 -8.65 -10.72 -20.15
N GLU A 499 -8.77 -11.79 -20.95
CA GLU A 499 -9.21 -13.12 -20.51
C GLU A 499 -8.35 -13.61 -19.34
N LYS A 500 -7.03 -13.73 -19.53
CA LYS A 500 -6.13 -14.24 -18.48
C LYS A 500 -6.19 -13.40 -17.21
N THR A 501 -6.29 -12.08 -17.35
CA THR A 501 -6.34 -11.15 -16.20
C THR A 501 -7.65 -11.31 -15.46
N THR A 502 -8.78 -11.34 -16.18
CA THR A 502 -10.12 -11.58 -15.61
C THR A 502 -10.15 -12.91 -14.87
N GLN A 503 -9.74 -13.99 -15.53
CA GLN A 503 -9.70 -15.32 -14.90
C GLN A 503 -8.84 -15.36 -13.64
N ASN A 504 -7.69 -14.67 -13.65
CA ASN A 504 -6.81 -14.59 -12.50
C ASN A 504 -7.43 -13.85 -11.30
N ILE A 505 -8.30 -12.87 -11.55
CA ILE A 505 -9.01 -12.11 -10.52
C ILE A 505 -10.18 -12.95 -10.00
N ILE A 506 -11.02 -13.44 -10.91
CA ILE A 506 -12.25 -14.16 -10.59
C ILE A 506 -11.99 -15.47 -9.85
N GLN A 507 -10.86 -16.15 -10.12
CA GLN A 507 -10.52 -17.39 -9.39
C GLN A 507 -10.42 -17.18 -7.87
N TYR A 508 -10.10 -15.97 -7.40
CA TYR A 508 -9.92 -15.63 -5.98
C TYR A 508 -11.07 -14.79 -5.40
N SER A 509 -12.03 -14.38 -6.23
CA SER A 509 -13.21 -13.63 -5.77
C SER A 509 -14.33 -14.58 -5.34
N ASP A 510 -15.31 -14.05 -4.63
CA ASP A 510 -16.62 -14.67 -4.49
C ASP A 510 -17.58 -14.16 -5.57
N VAL A 511 -18.88 -14.39 -5.37
CA VAL A 511 -19.93 -14.07 -6.35
C VAL A 511 -20.23 -12.58 -6.38
N GLU A 512 -20.24 -11.93 -5.22
CA GLU A 512 -20.58 -10.51 -5.10
C GLU A 512 -19.50 -9.63 -5.72
N PHE A 513 -18.23 -9.88 -5.39
CA PHE A 513 -17.13 -9.12 -5.98
C PHE A 513 -16.96 -9.39 -7.48
N GLU A 514 -17.25 -10.61 -7.94
CA GLU A 514 -17.27 -10.95 -9.36
C GLU A 514 -18.30 -10.12 -10.14
N GLU A 515 -19.49 -9.93 -9.58
CA GLU A 515 -20.53 -9.11 -10.18
C GLU A 515 -20.11 -7.63 -10.26
N SER A 516 -19.53 -7.09 -9.20
CA SER A 516 -18.94 -5.74 -9.19
C SER A 516 -17.90 -5.56 -10.30
N VAL A 517 -16.93 -6.48 -10.41
CA VAL A 517 -15.90 -6.45 -11.46
C VAL A 517 -16.54 -6.55 -12.86
N LYS A 518 -17.50 -7.45 -13.05
CA LYS A 518 -18.20 -7.64 -14.34
C LYS A 518 -18.93 -6.38 -14.76
N ASN A 519 -19.64 -5.73 -13.85
CA ASN A 519 -20.36 -4.50 -14.10
C ASN A 519 -19.40 -3.35 -14.46
N THR A 520 -18.30 -3.19 -13.72
CA THR A 520 -17.29 -2.16 -14.00
C THR A 520 -16.62 -2.35 -15.37
N VAL A 521 -16.19 -3.58 -15.69
CA VAL A 521 -15.54 -3.88 -16.98
C VAL A 521 -16.52 -3.71 -18.15
N THR A 522 -17.75 -4.22 -18.00
CA THR A 522 -18.80 -4.08 -19.01
C THR A 522 -19.08 -2.62 -19.31
N SER A 523 -19.21 -1.78 -18.27
CA SER A 523 -19.43 -0.34 -18.41
C SER A 523 -18.27 0.36 -19.14
N SER A 524 -17.04 -0.10 -18.93
CA SER A 524 -15.86 0.43 -19.63
C SER A 524 -15.87 0.06 -21.12
N LEU A 525 -16.25 -1.17 -21.44
CA LEU A 525 -16.31 -1.68 -22.82
C LEU A 525 -17.50 -1.15 -23.61
N SER A 526 -18.63 -0.88 -22.97
CA SER A 526 -19.87 -0.41 -23.61
C SER A 526 -19.85 1.07 -23.99
N LYS A 527 -18.71 1.76 -23.85
CA LYS A 527 -18.54 3.16 -24.31
C LYS A 527 -18.66 3.32 -25.84
N THR A 528 -18.59 2.22 -26.59
CA THR A 528 -18.71 2.17 -28.05
C THR A 528 -19.47 0.93 -28.47
N ASP A 529 -20.23 1.02 -29.57
CA ASP A 529 -20.89 -0.09 -30.26
C ASP A 529 -19.90 -1.04 -30.95
N LEU A 530 -18.64 -0.64 -31.12
CA LEU A 530 -17.60 -1.47 -31.75
C LEU A 530 -17.24 -2.72 -30.94
N THR A 531 -17.55 -2.75 -29.65
CA THR A 531 -17.29 -3.89 -28.76
C THR A 531 -18.44 -4.91 -28.73
N ASP A 532 -19.64 -4.55 -29.18
CA ASP A 532 -20.84 -5.42 -29.17
C ASP A 532 -20.57 -6.83 -29.73
N PRO A 533 -19.86 -7.01 -30.87
CA PRO A 533 -19.58 -8.34 -31.42
C PRO A 533 -18.69 -9.21 -30.52
N LEU A 534 -17.95 -8.60 -29.59
CA LEU A 534 -17.04 -9.28 -28.68
C LEU A 534 -17.66 -9.56 -27.31
N MET A 535 -18.77 -8.91 -26.95
CA MET A 535 -19.36 -9.03 -25.61
C MET A 535 -19.75 -10.46 -25.24
N THR A 536 -20.20 -11.26 -26.22
CA THR A 536 -20.48 -12.68 -25.99
C THR A 536 -19.21 -13.45 -25.61
N GLN A 537 -18.10 -13.19 -26.31
CA GLN A 537 -16.81 -13.81 -25.99
C GLN A 537 -16.28 -13.32 -24.63
N ILE A 538 -16.41 -12.03 -24.32
CA ILE A 538 -15.91 -11.47 -23.06
C ILE A 538 -16.69 -12.02 -21.87
N SER A 539 -17.98 -12.31 -22.02
CA SER A 539 -18.79 -12.90 -20.96
C SER A 539 -18.27 -14.27 -20.49
N THR A 540 -17.63 -15.05 -21.38
CA THR A 540 -17.07 -16.36 -21.01
C THR A 540 -15.77 -16.25 -20.23
N PHE A 541 -15.18 -15.05 -20.07
CA PHE A 541 -13.95 -14.86 -19.30
C PHE A 541 -14.18 -15.02 -17.79
N TYR A 542 -15.44 -14.94 -17.35
CA TYR A 542 -15.87 -15.10 -15.95
C TYR A 542 -16.19 -16.56 -15.60
N ASP A 543 -16.32 -17.44 -16.60
CA ASP A 543 -16.61 -18.87 -16.41
C ASP A 543 -15.36 -19.63 -15.93
N VAL A 544 -15.01 -19.44 -14.66
CA VAL A 544 -13.79 -19.97 -14.04
C VAL A 544 -14.11 -20.66 -12.73
N ASP A 545 -13.50 -21.82 -12.53
CA ASP A 545 -13.57 -22.52 -11.24
C ASP A 545 -12.85 -21.69 -10.15
N LYS A 546 -13.60 -21.30 -9.13
CA LYS A 546 -13.07 -20.59 -7.96
C LYS A 546 -12.16 -21.51 -7.16
N VAL A 547 -11.11 -20.95 -6.58
CA VAL A 547 -10.21 -21.74 -5.73
C VAL A 547 -10.95 -22.23 -4.49
N ASP A 548 -10.76 -23.51 -4.17
CA ASP A 548 -11.33 -24.15 -2.99
C ASP A 548 -10.47 -23.93 -1.73
N LYS A 549 -9.19 -23.60 -1.93
CA LYS A 549 -8.21 -23.31 -0.89
C LYS A 549 -7.14 -22.34 -1.36
N ILE A 550 -6.75 -21.43 -0.48
CA ILE A 550 -5.63 -20.50 -0.66
C ILE A 550 -4.31 -21.22 -0.43
N LYS A 551 -3.36 -21.08 -1.37
CA LYS A 551 -2.03 -21.69 -1.30
C LYS A 551 -1.05 -20.79 -0.54
N LEU A 552 -0.71 -21.17 0.68
CA LEU A 552 0.20 -20.39 1.53
C LEU A 552 1.62 -20.94 1.47
N LYS A 553 2.54 -20.12 0.93
CA LYS A 553 3.97 -20.42 0.96
C LYS A 553 4.50 -20.30 2.38
N SER A 554 5.52 -21.09 2.70
CA SER A 554 6.25 -21.02 3.97
C SER A 554 6.76 -19.61 4.29
N THR A 555 7.24 -18.87 3.28
CA THR A 555 7.69 -17.47 3.41
C THR A 555 6.58 -16.48 3.72
N ASN A 556 5.32 -16.84 3.50
CA ASN A 556 4.18 -15.95 3.72
C ASN A 556 3.55 -16.17 5.11
N THR A 557 4.17 -17.00 5.95
CA THR A 557 3.63 -17.38 7.26
C THR A 557 4.74 -17.32 8.29
N THR A 558 4.42 -16.94 9.53
CA THR A 558 5.44 -16.86 10.59
C THR A 558 6.05 -18.21 10.90
N PHE A 559 5.20 -19.20 11.12
CA PHE A 559 5.62 -20.56 11.47
C PHE A 559 6.36 -21.24 10.30
N GLY A 560 5.88 -21.07 9.06
CA GLY A 560 6.57 -21.60 7.87
C GLY A 560 7.95 -20.98 7.64
N THR A 561 8.09 -19.67 7.92
CA THR A 561 9.38 -18.97 7.80
C THR A 561 10.37 -19.48 8.84
N LYS A 562 9.94 -19.71 10.10
CA LYS A 562 10.78 -20.38 11.12
C LYS A 562 11.32 -21.71 10.62
N ILE A 563 10.44 -22.56 10.09
CA ILE A 563 10.80 -23.90 9.58
C ILE A 563 11.87 -23.79 8.49
N ILE A 564 11.66 -22.93 7.50
CA ILE A 564 12.65 -22.73 6.42
C ILE A 564 13.97 -22.21 6.98
N THR A 565 13.94 -21.19 7.83
CA THR A 565 15.16 -20.61 8.40
C THR A 565 15.96 -21.64 9.18
N MET A 566 15.31 -22.45 10.04
CA MET A 566 15.95 -23.56 10.75
C MET A 566 16.58 -24.57 9.79
N PHE A 567 15.86 -24.92 8.71
CA PHE A 567 16.35 -25.87 7.72
C PHE A 567 17.57 -25.34 6.97
N PHE A 568 17.55 -24.09 6.52
CA PHE A 568 18.68 -23.46 5.85
C PHE A 568 19.87 -23.20 6.78
N LEU A 569 19.63 -22.89 8.06
CA LEU A 569 20.66 -22.82 9.09
C LEU A 569 21.34 -24.19 9.30
N ALA A 570 20.57 -25.27 9.30
CA ALA A 570 21.13 -26.62 9.36
C ALA A 570 21.94 -26.96 8.09
N ILE A 571 21.50 -26.52 6.91
CA ILE A 571 22.27 -26.68 5.66
C ILE A 571 23.56 -25.87 5.69
N SER A 572 23.54 -24.62 6.13
CA SER A 572 24.76 -23.81 6.20
C SER A 572 25.80 -24.44 7.14
N MET A 573 25.36 -24.98 8.28
CA MET A 573 26.20 -25.75 9.20
C MET A 573 26.84 -26.97 8.53
N PHE A 574 26.04 -27.76 7.78
CA PHE A 574 26.53 -28.94 7.05
C PHE A 574 27.60 -28.58 6.02
N VAL A 575 27.43 -27.43 5.39
CA VAL A 575 28.30 -26.89 4.34
C VAL A 575 29.62 -26.36 4.88
N ILE A 576 29.58 -25.58 5.96
CA ILE A 576 30.76 -24.88 6.50
C ILE A 576 31.75 -25.87 7.13
N PHE A 577 31.25 -26.93 7.77
CA PHE A 577 32.08 -27.80 8.60
C PHE A 577 32.40 -29.15 7.96
N ASN A 578 33.69 -29.46 7.90
CA ASN A 578 34.18 -30.77 7.44
C ASN A 578 34.20 -31.86 8.53
N LYS A 579 34.04 -31.49 9.81
CA LYS A 579 34.02 -32.47 10.91
C LYS A 579 32.79 -33.37 10.83
N ASN A 580 33.00 -34.68 10.91
CA ASN A 580 31.91 -35.67 10.83
C ASN A 580 30.79 -35.40 11.84
N ILE A 581 31.13 -35.06 13.08
CA ILE A 581 30.14 -34.81 14.14
C ILE A 581 29.21 -33.65 13.78
N MET A 582 29.75 -32.56 13.20
CA MET A 582 28.98 -31.40 12.76
C MET A 582 28.02 -31.78 11.64
N LYS A 583 28.48 -32.59 10.68
CA LYS A 583 27.64 -33.05 9.57
C LYS A 583 26.48 -33.93 10.03
N TYR A 584 26.72 -34.85 10.96
CA TYR A 584 25.65 -35.68 11.54
C TYR A 584 24.65 -34.82 12.32
N ILE A 585 25.11 -33.89 13.15
CA ILE A 585 24.23 -32.96 13.89
C ILE A 585 23.41 -32.10 12.92
N SER A 586 24.04 -31.57 11.86
CA SER A 586 23.35 -30.76 10.85
C SER A 586 22.23 -31.55 10.16
N ILE A 587 22.50 -32.80 9.75
CA ILE A 587 21.48 -33.67 9.14
C ILE A 587 20.36 -33.98 10.14
N LEU A 588 20.69 -34.22 11.41
CA LEU A 588 19.69 -34.41 12.46
C LEU A 588 18.79 -33.16 12.59
N LEU A 589 19.36 -31.95 12.60
CA LEU A 589 18.61 -30.69 12.65
C LEU A 589 17.74 -30.47 11.39
N MET A 590 18.20 -30.90 10.21
CA MET A 590 17.38 -30.89 8.98
C MET A 590 16.16 -31.80 9.12
N TYR A 591 16.34 -33.02 9.65
CA TYR A 591 15.22 -33.92 9.91
C TYR A 591 14.28 -33.35 10.97
N ILE A 592 14.80 -32.79 12.07
CA ILE A 592 13.98 -32.13 13.10
C ILE A 592 13.14 -31.02 12.47
N SER A 593 13.73 -30.15 11.64
CA SER A 593 12.99 -29.08 10.94
C SER A 593 11.90 -29.65 10.00
N SER A 594 12.21 -30.75 9.31
CA SER A 594 11.25 -31.46 8.44
C SER A 594 10.10 -32.06 9.24
N PHE A 595 10.38 -32.65 10.40
CA PHE A 595 9.34 -33.15 11.32
C PHE A 595 8.51 -32.00 11.90
N ILE A 596 9.14 -30.87 12.26
CA ILE A 596 8.42 -29.70 12.78
C ILE A 596 7.41 -29.17 11.75
N SER A 597 7.72 -29.28 10.46
CA SER A 597 6.80 -28.87 9.38
C SER A 597 5.50 -29.69 9.28
N LEU A 598 5.42 -30.83 9.96
CA LEU A 598 4.20 -31.63 10.08
C LEU A 598 3.25 -31.14 11.18
N PHE A 599 3.69 -30.23 12.04
CA PHE A 599 2.80 -29.66 13.05
C PHE A 599 1.90 -28.59 12.44
N LYS A 600 0.61 -28.74 12.69
CA LYS A 600 -0.41 -27.75 12.39
C LYS A 600 -0.56 -26.83 13.60
N PRO A 601 -0.16 -25.54 13.54
CA PRO A 601 -0.49 -24.60 14.61
C PRO A 601 -2.01 -24.39 14.69
N ALA A 602 -2.52 -24.06 15.88
CA ALA A 602 -3.93 -23.76 16.08
C ALA A 602 -4.37 -22.51 15.31
N THR A 603 -3.52 -21.47 15.35
CA THR A 603 -3.67 -20.25 14.58
C THR A 603 -2.38 -19.99 13.79
N LEU A 604 -2.53 -19.68 12.51
CA LEU A 604 -1.42 -19.38 11.61
C LEU A 604 -1.48 -17.91 11.24
N GLU A 605 -0.44 -17.18 11.63
CA GLU A 605 -0.25 -15.79 11.24
C GLU A 605 0.30 -15.74 9.81
N VAL A 606 -0.49 -15.16 8.91
CA VAL A 606 -0.28 -15.04 7.47
C VAL A 606 0.02 -13.59 7.13
N LEU A 607 1.11 -13.37 6.41
CA LEU A 607 1.49 -12.06 5.88
C LEU A 607 0.58 -11.68 4.72
N SER A 608 -0.14 -10.57 4.86
CA SER A 608 -0.83 -9.91 3.75
C SER A 608 0.20 -9.24 2.83
N GLN A 609 0.99 -8.33 3.39
CA GLN A 609 2.13 -7.65 2.79
C GLN A 609 2.98 -7.01 3.91
N SER A 610 4.29 -6.83 3.69
CA SER A 610 5.14 -6.12 4.66
C SER A 610 4.60 -4.70 4.92
N GLY A 611 4.48 -4.31 6.19
CA GLY A 611 3.94 -3.01 6.59
C GLY A 611 2.40 -2.94 6.65
N TYR A 612 1.71 -4.07 6.49
CA TYR A 612 0.25 -4.18 6.57
C TYR A 612 -0.18 -5.20 7.64
N PRO A 613 -1.43 -5.13 8.12
CA PRO A 613 -1.96 -6.05 9.12
C PRO A 613 -1.84 -7.52 8.69
N ASN A 614 -1.39 -8.36 9.62
CA ASN A 614 -1.34 -9.80 9.40
C ASN A 614 -2.73 -10.42 9.53
N LEU A 615 -2.95 -11.50 8.80
CA LEU A 615 -4.18 -12.28 8.86
C LEU A 615 -3.97 -13.50 9.73
N MET A 616 -5.02 -13.92 10.45
CA MET A 616 -5.01 -15.13 11.25
C MET A 616 -5.85 -16.19 10.56
N SER A 617 -5.27 -17.36 10.33
CA SER A 617 -5.94 -18.51 9.73
C SER A 617 -5.99 -19.68 10.72
N GLN A 618 -7.18 -20.17 11.01
CA GLN A 618 -7.46 -21.30 11.90
C GLN A 618 -7.75 -22.57 11.08
N ASN A 619 -8.41 -22.43 9.93
CA ASN A 619 -8.76 -23.55 9.06
C ASN A 619 -7.68 -23.83 8.02
N ILE A 620 -6.57 -24.41 8.50
CA ILE A 620 -5.41 -24.79 7.68
C ILE A 620 -5.26 -26.29 7.47
N SER A 621 -4.69 -26.68 6.34
CA SER A 621 -4.22 -28.04 6.04
C SER A 621 -2.77 -28.02 5.55
N ILE A 622 -2.01 -29.09 5.85
CA ILE A 622 -0.58 -29.18 5.52
C ILE A 622 -0.40 -29.79 4.13
N ASN A 623 0.52 -29.22 3.36
CA ASN A 623 0.96 -29.83 2.10
C ASN A 623 2.11 -30.82 2.35
N TYR A 624 1.79 -32.12 2.37
CA TYR A 624 2.78 -33.18 2.57
C TYR A 624 3.88 -33.23 1.48
N ILE A 625 3.65 -32.67 0.29
CA ILE A 625 4.68 -32.59 -0.77
C ILE A 625 5.84 -31.71 -0.31
N PHE A 626 5.57 -30.57 0.34
CA PHE A 626 6.60 -29.69 0.87
C PHE A 626 7.48 -30.43 1.88
N VAL A 627 6.84 -31.13 2.80
CA VAL A 627 7.50 -31.94 3.83
C VAL A 627 8.38 -33.02 3.19
N PHE A 628 7.83 -33.74 2.21
CA PHE A 628 8.56 -34.77 1.47
C PHE A 628 9.82 -34.22 0.78
N ILE A 629 9.74 -33.03 0.19
CA ILE A 629 10.90 -32.36 -0.43
C ILE A 629 12.00 -32.12 0.62
N MET A 630 11.66 -31.64 1.82
CA MET A 630 12.64 -31.42 2.89
C MET A 630 13.31 -32.73 3.37
N PHE A 631 12.51 -33.80 3.55
CA PHE A 631 13.05 -35.12 3.87
C PHE A 631 13.94 -35.68 2.76
N ALA A 632 13.56 -35.48 1.48
CA ALA A 632 14.35 -35.91 0.33
C ALA A 632 15.71 -35.17 0.28
N ILE A 633 15.74 -33.86 0.54
CA ILE A 633 17.01 -33.11 0.62
C ILE A 633 17.88 -33.63 1.77
N SER A 634 17.29 -33.83 2.95
CA SER A 634 18.00 -34.33 4.16
C SER A 634 18.64 -35.70 3.92
N THR A 635 17.88 -36.63 3.32
CA THR A 635 18.35 -37.98 2.96
C THR A 635 19.43 -37.95 1.89
N LEU A 636 19.26 -37.15 0.82
CA LEU A 636 20.26 -37.01 -0.23
C LEU A 636 21.57 -36.38 0.27
N MET A 637 21.49 -35.41 1.19
CA MET A 637 22.67 -34.83 1.86
C MET A 637 23.42 -35.88 2.69
N LEU A 638 22.70 -36.73 3.42
CA LEU A 638 23.30 -37.85 4.16
C LEU A 638 23.99 -38.84 3.22
N ILE A 639 23.33 -39.26 2.15
CA ILE A 639 23.90 -40.18 1.15
C ILE A 639 25.17 -39.59 0.52
N SER A 640 25.10 -38.33 0.09
CA SER A 640 26.24 -37.60 -0.49
C SER A 640 27.43 -37.55 0.47
N PHE A 641 27.17 -37.28 1.76
CA PHE A 641 28.20 -37.30 2.79
C PHE A 641 28.84 -38.68 2.96
N LEU A 642 28.03 -39.74 3.10
CA LEU A 642 28.53 -41.10 3.29
C LEU A 642 29.38 -41.59 2.10
N ILE A 643 28.97 -41.26 0.87
CA ILE A 643 29.74 -41.56 -0.35
C ILE A 643 31.09 -40.83 -0.33
N SER A 644 31.10 -39.53 0.03
CA SER A 644 32.33 -38.73 0.10
C SER A 644 33.31 -39.26 1.15
N LYS A 645 32.81 -39.69 2.31
CA LYS A 645 33.61 -40.25 3.41
C LYS A 645 34.25 -41.59 3.04
N LYS A 646 33.53 -42.45 2.31
CA LYS A 646 34.08 -43.72 1.81
C LYS A 646 35.26 -43.51 0.86
N ARG A 647 35.21 -42.45 0.04
CA ARG A 647 36.30 -42.09 -0.89
C ARG A 647 37.56 -41.62 -0.17
N THR A 648 37.45 -40.80 0.86
CA THR A 648 38.61 -40.32 1.63
C THR A 648 39.28 -41.44 2.44
N LEU A 649 38.52 -42.43 2.88
CA LEU A 649 39.08 -43.61 3.55
C LEU A 649 39.84 -44.52 2.58
N GLN A 650 39.32 -44.68 1.35
CA GLN A 650 39.98 -45.48 0.30
C GLN A 650 41.23 -44.83 -0.31
N SER A 651 41.38 -43.50 -0.27
CA SER A 651 42.60 -42.82 -0.75
C SER A 651 43.72 -42.75 0.27
N ASN A 652 43.43 -43.01 1.55
CA ASN A 652 44.41 -43.01 2.64
C ASN A 652 44.89 -44.43 3.00
N SER A 653 44.31 -45.47 2.38
CA SER A 653 44.67 -46.89 2.55
C SER A 653 45.49 -47.46 1.39
N ASN A 654 45.81 -46.62 0.39
CA ASN A 654 46.78 -46.86 -0.67
C ASN A 654 47.92 -45.86 -0.49
#